data_AF-A0A958E3U7-F1
#
_entry.id   AF-A0A958E3U7-F1
#
_cell.length_a   1.000
_cell.length_b   1.000
_cell.length_c   1.000
_cell.angle_alpha   90.00
_cell.angle_beta   90.00
_cell.angle_gamma   90.00
#
_symmetry.space_group_name_H-M   'P 1'
#
loop_
_entity.id
_entity.type
_entity.pdbx_description
1 polymer ?
#
loop_
_entity_poly.entity_id
_entity_poly.type
_entity_poly.pdbx_seq_one_letter_code
_entity_poly.pdbx_strand_id
1 'polypeptide(L)'
;QFLLDGIDGKFPFEVSLIAKIDTIRFEKSAKKIDIVFNKEFGFIPFREENVARMRQTLQARLGKKFADFSLNLFAEKYTIEQLIPNFYREQLPPDVTRLPKSLPEPPPVVRNLSKPFAIENGLQNRHIAVWGSHGWYFDAAEDRWKWQRARVYQIVEDLLPTSFVQPYLLPMLENAGANVFMPRERDLQRNEVIVDVAGEGSGQMIFATGDTVLKATTAQPGFAIGELPYSDRENPFRQGSHWQFPASPTETATVLWVPEIPESGEYAVYVSYRSLPNSVADARYTVNHRGGATEFSVNQRIGGGTWIYLGTFPFEKGINPDAGSVTLSNESESSNGVITADALRFGGGIGIVSRNGKTSGRPRYMEGSRYYLQTMGMPDTLVYNLTEDWQNDYVDDYRSRGEWVNYLRGAPFGPNKNRMANGLNIPIDVSLAFHTDAGSTGDSSTIGTLMIVGVEGADSTDLFPDGVSRLASRDFGDVLQTQIVDDIWQNYNPQFKRRSIWDKDYSEAFRPNVPAALLELLSHHNFADMQLALDPRFRFDVSRSIYKAMLKFLATQNGQDFVVQPLPVTHFSATFSGDGVLLSWRPQTDPLEPTATPEKYLVYRRIGDGGFDNGVLVEAPEFYLPNLPFGKIYSFKIAAV
;
A
#
# COMPACT_ATOMS: atom_id res chain seq x y z
N GLN A 1 6.36 -29.02 33.19
CA GLN A 1 7.45 -29.66 32.42
C GLN A 1 7.37 -29.41 30.92
N PHE A 2 6.26 -29.70 30.22
CA PHE A 2 6.18 -29.47 28.76
C PHE A 2 6.64 -28.07 28.33
N LEU A 3 6.07 -27.01 28.94
CA LEU A 3 6.47 -25.64 28.63
C LEU A 3 7.97 -25.38 28.88
N LEU A 4 8.50 -25.83 30.02
CA LEU A 4 9.93 -25.67 30.35
C LEU A 4 10.81 -26.35 29.30
N ASP A 5 10.49 -27.59 28.92
CA ASP A 5 11.25 -28.31 27.91
C ASP A 5 11.17 -27.65 26.53
N GLY A 6 10.03 -27.04 26.17
CA GLY A 6 9.90 -26.27 24.93
C GLY A 6 10.70 -24.97 24.95
N ILE A 7 10.65 -24.24 26.06
CA ILE A 7 11.43 -23.01 26.28
C ILE A 7 12.93 -23.31 26.26
N ASP A 8 13.35 -24.45 26.80
CA ASP A 8 14.74 -24.94 26.78
C ASP A 8 15.18 -25.47 25.40
N GLY A 9 14.32 -25.41 24.38
CA GLY A 9 14.63 -25.87 23.01
C GLY A 9 14.74 -27.39 22.87
N LYS A 10 14.13 -28.18 23.77
CA LYS A 10 14.16 -29.65 23.72
C LYS A 10 13.17 -30.24 22.72
N PHE A 11 12.39 -29.40 22.03
CA PHE A 11 11.42 -29.81 21.03
C PHE A 11 11.86 -29.38 19.63
N PRO A 12 11.46 -30.14 18.59
CA PRO A 12 11.71 -29.76 17.20
C PRO A 12 10.66 -28.75 16.70
N PHE A 13 10.13 -27.92 17.60
CA PHE A 13 9.17 -26.86 17.33
C PHE A 13 9.33 -25.78 18.42
N GLU A 14 8.94 -24.54 18.08
CA GLU A 14 9.04 -23.40 18.99
C GLU A 14 7.92 -23.41 20.04
N VAL A 15 8.23 -22.95 21.25
CA VAL A 15 7.25 -22.60 22.27
C VAL A 15 7.58 -21.19 22.77
N SER A 16 6.57 -20.32 22.83
CA SER A 16 6.75 -18.95 23.31
C SER A 16 7.37 -18.91 24.71
N LEU A 17 8.41 -18.08 24.89
CA LEU A 17 9.20 -17.95 26.12
C LEU A 17 8.37 -17.50 27.33
N ILE A 18 7.23 -16.86 27.08
CA ILE A 18 6.33 -16.30 28.09
C ILE A 18 4.96 -17.01 28.09
N ALA A 19 4.88 -18.18 27.45
CA ALA A 19 3.70 -19.04 27.50
C ALA A 19 3.46 -19.60 28.90
N LYS A 20 2.19 -19.67 29.30
CA LYS A 20 1.71 -20.21 30.57
C LYS A 20 0.46 -21.02 30.31
N ILE A 21 0.29 -22.10 31.07
CA ILE A 21 -1.00 -22.79 31.15
C ILE A 21 -1.90 -21.93 32.04
N ASP A 22 -3.03 -21.51 31.51
CA ASP A 22 -4.06 -20.79 32.25
C ASP A 22 -5.03 -21.77 32.89
N THR A 23 -5.65 -22.63 32.07
CA THR A 23 -6.70 -23.54 32.52
C THR A 23 -6.49 -24.93 31.93
N ILE A 24 -6.73 -25.98 32.73
CA ILE A 24 -6.87 -27.36 32.24
C ILE A 24 -8.29 -27.83 32.57
N ARG A 25 -9.07 -28.20 31.55
CA ARG A 25 -10.40 -28.78 31.71
C ARG A 25 -10.33 -30.27 31.44
N PHE A 26 -10.82 -31.06 32.37
CA PHE A 26 -10.79 -32.51 32.31
C PHE A 26 -12.22 -33.07 32.40
N GLU A 27 -12.67 -33.69 31.32
CA GLU A 27 -14.02 -34.26 31.22
C GLU A 27 -13.91 -35.77 31.02
N LYS A 28 -14.01 -36.52 32.12
CA LYS A 28 -13.84 -37.99 32.11
C LYS A 28 -14.90 -38.71 31.29
N SER A 29 -16.16 -38.30 31.37
CA SER A 29 -17.28 -38.92 30.65
C SER A 29 -17.15 -38.76 29.14
N ALA A 30 -16.71 -37.59 28.68
CA ALA A 30 -16.47 -37.28 27.27
C ALA A 30 -15.10 -37.76 26.77
N LYS A 31 -14.24 -38.30 27.65
CA LYS A 31 -12.83 -38.60 27.38
C LYS A 31 -12.13 -37.42 26.70
N LYS A 32 -12.18 -36.26 27.35
CA LYS A 32 -11.71 -34.99 26.77
C LYS A 32 -10.83 -34.21 27.74
N ILE A 33 -9.76 -33.66 27.20
CA ILE A 33 -8.80 -32.81 27.90
C ILE A 33 -8.60 -31.54 27.07
N ASP A 34 -8.97 -30.39 27.63
CA ASP A 34 -8.67 -29.10 27.04
C ASP A 34 -7.58 -28.41 27.86
N ILE A 35 -6.49 -28.04 27.20
CA ILE A 35 -5.42 -27.24 27.80
C ILE A 35 -5.49 -25.85 27.17
N VAL A 36 -5.80 -24.85 28.00
CA VAL A 36 -5.87 -23.45 27.62
C VAL A 36 -4.61 -22.75 28.09
N PHE A 37 -3.86 -22.19 27.15
CA PHE A 37 -2.71 -21.35 27.39
C PHE A 37 -3.11 -19.87 27.32
N ASN A 38 -2.28 -18.98 27.89
CA ASN A 38 -2.40 -17.53 27.68
C ASN A 38 -2.17 -17.14 26.21
N LYS A 39 -2.57 -15.91 25.81
CA LYS A 39 -2.41 -15.45 24.41
C LYS A 39 -0.99 -15.50 23.89
N GLU A 40 0.00 -15.32 24.75
CA GLU A 40 1.38 -15.31 24.34
C GLU A 40 1.85 -16.67 23.78
N PHE A 41 1.15 -17.76 24.10
CA PHE A 41 1.35 -19.06 23.43
C PHE A 41 0.98 -19.00 21.94
N GLY A 42 0.04 -18.13 21.59
CA GLY A 42 -0.39 -17.81 20.22
C GLY A 42 0.60 -16.98 19.40
N PHE A 43 1.68 -16.48 20.00
CA PHE A 43 2.58 -15.51 19.35
C PHE A 43 3.65 -16.13 18.44
N ILE A 44 3.61 -17.44 18.23
CA ILE A 44 4.48 -18.18 17.31
C ILE A 44 3.71 -18.52 16.01
N PRO A 45 4.41 -18.84 14.91
CA PRO A 45 3.77 -19.39 13.71
C PRO A 45 3.30 -20.83 13.93
N PHE A 46 2.03 -21.11 13.69
CA PHE A 46 1.50 -22.48 13.69
C PHE A 46 1.42 -23.03 12.28
N ARG A 47 1.83 -24.29 12.11
CA ARG A 47 1.74 -25.07 10.88
C ARG A 47 1.16 -26.44 11.24
N GLU A 48 0.54 -27.12 10.30
CA GLU A 48 -0.08 -28.43 10.57
C GLU A 48 0.93 -29.42 11.20
N GLU A 49 2.17 -29.41 10.71
CA GLU A 49 3.26 -30.24 11.24
C GLU A 49 3.57 -29.93 12.71
N ASN A 50 3.79 -28.65 13.06
CA ASN A 50 4.20 -28.31 14.42
C ASN A 50 3.06 -28.49 15.43
N VAL A 51 1.82 -28.25 15.01
CA VAL A 51 0.61 -28.52 15.79
C VAL A 51 0.47 -30.03 16.08
N ALA A 52 0.65 -30.87 15.05
CA ALA A 52 0.61 -32.32 15.21
C ALA A 52 1.71 -32.82 16.18
N ARG A 53 2.94 -32.32 16.04
CA ARG A 53 4.07 -32.65 16.93
C ARG A 53 3.82 -32.21 18.38
N MET A 54 3.25 -31.02 18.59
CA MET A 54 2.88 -30.53 19.93
C MET A 54 1.86 -31.45 20.59
N ARG A 55 0.78 -31.79 19.88
CA ARG A 55 -0.25 -32.71 20.36
C ARG A 55 0.33 -34.07 20.69
N GLN A 56 1.13 -34.66 19.80
CA GLN A 56 1.76 -35.96 20.02
C GLN A 56 2.68 -35.93 21.26
N THR A 57 3.48 -34.88 21.41
CA THR A 57 4.39 -34.70 22.54
C THR A 57 3.65 -34.60 23.86
N LEU A 58 2.56 -33.82 23.91
CA LEU A 58 1.72 -33.71 25.11
C LEU A 58 0.97 -35.01 25.40
N GLN A 59 0.42 -35.66 24.39
CA GLN A 59 -0.28 -36.94 24.52
C GLN A 59 0.65 -38.02 25.09
N ALA A 60 1.88 -38.10 24.61
CA ALA A 60 2.89 -39.01 25.13
C ALA A 60 3.21 -38.75 26.62
N ARG A 61 3.23 -37.47 27.03
CA ARG A 61 3.47 -37.07 28.43
C ARG A 61 2.28 -37.32 29.35
N LEU A 62 1.05 -37.25 28.85
CA LEU A 62 -0.14 -37.66 29.61
C LEU A 62 -0.12 -39.17 29.89
N GLY A 63 0.46 -39.96 28.98
CA GLY A 63 0.69 -41.38 29.15
C GLY A 63 -0.54 -42.26 28.86
N LYS A 64 -0.35 -43.58 28.97
CA LYS A 64 -1.33 -44.58 28.50
C LYS A 64 -2.74 -44.44 29.11
N LYS A 65 -2.85 -43.88 30.32
CA LYS A 65 -4.14 -43.67 31.01
C LYS A 65 -5.08 -42.72 30.27
N PHE A 66 -4.53 -41.82 29.46
CA PHE A 66 -5.30 -40.85 28.69
C PHE A 66 -5.16 -41.06 27.19
N ALA A 67 -4.64 -42.23 26.75
CA ALA A 67 -4.39 -42.51 25.34
C ALA A 67 -5.65 -42.45 24.45
N ASP A 68 -6.81 -42.73 25.03
CA ASP A 68 -8.12 -42.67 24.38
C ASP A 68 -8.87 -41.36 24.62
N PHE A 69 -8.23 -40.36 25.24
CA PHE A 69 -8.80 -39.02 25.43
C PHE A 69 -8.46 -38.13 24.24
N SER A 70 -9.45 -37.34 23.81
CA SER A 70 -9.22 -36.20 22.92
C SER A 70 -8.45 -35.10 23.66
N LEU A 71 -7.40 -34.56 23.03
CA LEU A 71 -6.58 -33.48 23.56
C LEU A 71 -6.71 -32.26 22.65
N ASN A 72 -7.31 -31.19 23.18
CA ASN A 72 -7.41 -29.92 22.48
C ASN A 72 -6.53 -28.87 23.17
N LEU A 73 -5.82 -28.10 22.35
CA LEU A 73 -4.88 -27.08 22.81
C LEU A 73 -5.40 -25.73 22.33
N PHE A 74 -5.49 -24.77 23.25
CA PHE A 74 -6.01 -23.43 22.99
C PHE A 74 -4.99 -22.37 23.36
N ALA A 75 -4.89 -21.31 22.55
CA ALA A 75 -4.35 -20.03 22.98
C ALA A 75 -5.54 -19.10 23.24
N GLU A 76 -5.82 -18.84 24.52
CA GLU A 76 -7.07 -18.24 25.00
C GLU A 76 -8.32 -18.92 24.43
N LYS A 77 -9.05 -18.26 23.54
CA LYS A 77 -10.31 -18.74 22.96
C LYS A 77 -10.14 -19.54 21.65
N TYR A 78 -8.95 -19.49 21.03
CA TYR A 78 -8.69 -20.13 19.74
C TYR A 78 -7.99 -21.47 19.91
N THR A 79 -8.42 -22.51 19.20
CA THR A 79 -7.60 -23.72 19.07
C THR A 79 -6.33 -23.38 18.28
N ILE A 80 -5.23 -24.08 18.54
CA ILE A 80 -3.98 -23.82 17.81
C ILE A 80 -4.08 -24.10 16.30
N GLU A 81 -5.02 -24.95 15.87
CA GLU A 81 -5.33 -25.17 14.45
C GLU A 81 -5.99 -23.96 13.82
N GLN A 82 -6.83 -23.25 14.58
CA GLN A 82 -7.38 -21.97 14.14
C GLN A 82 -6.27 -20.93 13.98
N LEU A 83 -5.11 -21.07 14.62
CA LEU A 83 -4.02 -20.11 14.43
C LEU A 83 -3.13 -20.40 13.22
N ILE A 84 -3.44 -21.44 12.42
CA ILE A 84 -2.79 -21.72 11.14
C ILE A 84 -3.44 -20.86 10.04
N PRO A 85 -2.67 -20.00 9.36
CA PRO A 85 -3.17 -19.18 8.26
C PRO A 85 -3.70 -20.01 7.11
N ASN A 86 -4.74 -19.53 6.41
CA ASN A 86 -5.31 -20.25 5.25
C ASN A 86 -4.26 -20.59 4.17
N PHE A 87 -3.26 -19.73 3.97
CA PHE A 87 -2.18 -19.97 3.00
C PHE A 87 -1.30 -21.20 3.35
N TYR A 88 -1.22 -21.56 4.64
CA TYR A 88 -0.42 -22.68 5.14
C TYR A 88 -1.28 -23.88 5.56
N ARG A 89 -2.54 -23.95 5.10
CA ARG A 89 -3.41 -25.11 5.28
C ARG A 89 -3.35 -25.98 4.04
N GLU A 90 -2.71 -27.14 4.19
CA GLU A 90 -2.52 -28.10 3.11
C GLU A 90 -3.52 -29.25 3.25
N GLN A 91 -3.65 -29.82 4.44
CA GLN A 91 -4.57 -30.91 4.73
C GLN A 91 -5.85 -30.43 5.41
N LEU A 92 -5.77 -29.35 6.20
CA LEU A 92 -6.93 -28.73 6.82
C LEU A 92 -7.74 -27.96 5.76
N PRO A 93 -9.07 -27.98 5.84
CA PRO A 93 -9.88 -27.13 4.98
C PRO A 93 -9.61 -25.65 5.29
N PRO A 94 -9.74 -24.76 4.27
CA PRO A 94 -9.71 -23.32 4.49
C PRO A 94 -10.76 -22.88 5.52
N ASP A 95 -10.37 -21.98 6.42
CA ASP A 95 -11.31 -21.31 7.31
C ASP A 95 -12.07 -20.24 6.54
N VAL A 96 -13.28 -20.58 6.11
CA VAL A 96 -14.15 -19.70 5.33
C VAL A 96 -14.59 -18.45 6.10
N THR A 97 -14.47 -18.43 7.43
CA THR A 97 -14.85 -17.25 8.23
C THR A 97 -13.88 -16.08 8.03
N ARG A 98 -12.66 -16.36 7.56
CA ARG A 98 -11.61 -15.36 7.28
C ARG A 98 -11.57 -14.92 5.83
N LEU A 99 -12.44 -15.47 4.98
CA LEU A 99 -12.48 -15.12 3.56
C LEU A 99 -13.53 -14.03 3.33
N PRO A 100 -13.34 -13.12 2.36
CA PRO A 100 -14.34 -12.13 1.98
C PRO A 100 -15.64 -12.81 1.58
N LYS A 101 -16.78 -12.28 2.05
CA LYS A 101 -18.11 -12.85 1.76
C LYS A 101 -18.57 -12.61 0.32
N SER A 102 -18.04 -11.58 -0.32
CA SER A 102 -18.22 -11.28 -1.74
C SER A 102 -16.90 -10.80 -2.32
N LEU A 103 -16.56 -11.23 -3.53
CA LEU A 103 -15.46 -10.66 -4.29
C LEU A 103 -15.85 -9.24 -4.73
N PRO A 104 -14.94 -8.24 -4.67
CA PRO A 104 -15.25 -6.90 -5.16
C PRO A 104 -15.65 -6.96 -6.64
N GLU A 105 -16.85 -6.47 -6.97
CA GLU A 105 -17.33 -6.30 -8.35
C GLU A 105 -17.06 -4.94 -9.02
N PRO A 106 -16.72 -3.81 -8.34
CA PRO A 106 -16.52 -2.57 -9.07
C PRO A 106 -15.15 -2.57 -9.78
N PRO A 107 -15.07 -1.94 -10.98
CA PRO A 107 -13.79 -1.63 -11.61
C PRO A 107 -12.86 -0.89 -10.62
N PRO A 108 -11.53 -1.08 -10.71
CA PRO A 108 -10.58 -0.39 -9.84
C PRO A 108 -10.66 1.13 -10.02
N VAL A 109 -10.10 1.89 -9.07
CA VAL A 109 -10.17 3.36 -9.08
C VAL A 109 -9.48 3.90 -10.34
N VAL A 110 -8.32 3.35 -10.69
CA VAL A 110 -7.54 3.70 -11.89
C VAL A 110 -7.13 2.42 -12.63
N ARG A 111 -7.22 2.48 -13.97
CA ARG A 111 -6.61 1.52 -14.90
C ARG A 111 -5.76 2.26 -15.92
N ASN A 112 -4.52 1.82 -16.12
CA ASN A 112 -3.68 2.30 -17.22
C ASN A 112 -4.06 1.56 -18.51
N LEU A 113 -4.65 2.27 -19.46
CA LEU A 113 -5.11 1.72 -20.75
C LEU A 113 -3.98 1.60 -21.77
N SER A 114 -2.86 2.31 -21.57
CA SER A 114 -1.69 2.23 -22.43
C SER A 114 -0.74 1.07 -22.08
N LYS A 115 -1.04 0.29 -21.03
CA LYS A 115 -0.29 -0.94 -20.73
C LYS A 115 -0.62 -2.02 -21.78
N PRO A 116 0.36 -2.55 -22.53
CA PRO A 116 0.10 -3.41 -23.69
C PRO A 116 -0.21 -4.87 -23.33
N PHE A 117 -0.50 -5.18 -22.06
CA PHE A 117 -0.80 -6.52 -21.57
C PHE A 117 -1.73 -6.46 -20.35
N ALA A 118 -2.47 -7.55 -20.13
CA ALA A 118 -3.30 -7.73 -18.94
C ALA A 118 -2.52 -8.46 -17.84
N ILE A 119 -2.86 -8.17 -16.58
CA ILE A 119 -2.26 -8.84 -15.42
C ILE A 119 -3.31 -9.80 -14.85
N GLU A 120 -3.13 -11.10 -15.06
CA GLU A 120 -4.13 -12.11 -14.71
C GLU A 120 -3.96 -12.63 -13.27
N ASN A 121 -2.78 -13.16 -12.94
CA ASN A 121 -2.48 -13.77 -11.64
C ASN A 121 -1.68 -12.85 -10.70
N GLY A 122 -1.80 -11.54 -10.90
CA GLY A 122 -1.18 -10.52 -10.05
C GLY A 122 -2.15 -9.96 -9.00
N LEU A 123 -2.03 -8.65 -8.78
CA LEU A 123 -2.87 -7.83 -7.90
C LEU A 123 -3.88 -6.97 -8.67
N GLN A 124 -4.21 -7.35 -9.90
CA GLN A 124 -5.18 -6.63 -10.72
C GLN A 124 -6.51 -6.48 -9.95
N ASN A 125 -7.05 -5.27 -9.97
CA ASN A 125 -8.29 -4.88 -9.26
C ASN A 125 -8.22 -4.87 -7.73
N ARG A 126 -7.02 -4.98 -7.14
CA ARG A 126 -6.83 -4.87 -5.68
C ARG A 126 -6.55 -3.44 -5.25
N HIS A 127 -7.01 -3.06 -4.06
CA HIS A 127 -6.78 -1.75 -3.46
C HIS A 127 -6.06 -1.92 -2.14
N ILE A 128 -4.83 -1.42 -2.07
CA ILE A 128 -3.91 -1.67 -0.96
C ILE A 128 -3.57 -0.34 -0.30
N ALA A 129 -3.68 -0.27 1.02
CA ALA A 129 -3.18 0.86 1.79
C ALA A 129 -1.83 0.51 2.42
N VAL A 130 -0.78 1.29 2.16
CA VAL A 130 0.56 1.03 2.72
C VAL A 130 1.26 2.33 3.05
N TRP A 131 2.05 2.33 4.13
CA TRP A 131 2.82 3.51 4.52
C TRP A 131 4.07 3.16 5.33
N GLY A 132 5.05 4.05 5.25
CA GLY A 132 6.26 4.00 6.08
C GLY A 132 6.15 4.92 7.28
N SER A 133 6.51 4.39 8.46
CA SER A 133 6.67 5.00 9.79
C SER A 133 5.88 6.29 10.05
N HIS A 134 6.42 7.13 10.91
CA HIS A 134 5.90 8.42 11.31
C HIS A 134 6.35 9.52 10.34
N GLY A 135 6.06 10.77 10.65
CA GLY A 135 6.58 11.91 9.89
C GLY A 135 6.92 13.11 10.74
N TRP A 136 7.49 14.12 10.08
CA TRP A 136 7.78 15.42 10.67
C TRP A 136 6.47 16.04 11.18
N TYR A 137 6.41 16.34 12.47
CA TYR A 137 5.21 16.80 13.15
C TYR A 137 5.49 18.03 14.02
N PHE A 138 4.45 18.77 14.34
CA PHE A 138 4.48 19.92 15.22
C PHE A 138 4.21 19.50 16.67
N ASP A 139 5.16 19.79 17.55
CA ASP A 139 5.02 19.55 18.98
C ASP A 139 4.52 20.83 19.65
N ALA A 140 3.27 20.81 20.08
CA ALA A 140 2.62 21.97 20.67
C ALA A 140 3.22 22.38 22.03
N ALA A 141 3.78 21.43 22.78
CA ALA A 141 4.40 21.70 24.07
C ALA A 141 5.76 22.41 23.91
N GLU A 142 6.51 22.04 22.86
CA GLU A 142 7.81 22.64 22.53
C GLU A 142 7.73 23.79 21.50
N ASP A 143 6.53 24.11 21.00
CA ASP A 143 6.24 25.10 19.95
C ASP A 143 7.15 24.97 18.72
N ARG A 144 7.38 23.74 18.27
CA ARG A 144 8.30 23.48 17.14
C ARG A 144 7.97 22.22 16.37
N TRP A 145 8.39 22.23 15.11
CA TRP A 145 8.40 21.02 14.31
C TRP A 145 9.61 20.11 14.65
N LYS A 146 9.39 18.80 14.72
CA LYS A 146 10.42 17.80 15.02
C LYS A 146 10.13 16.42 14.42
N TRP A 147 11.16 15.59 14.40
CA TRP A 147 11.03 14.15 14.16
C TRP A 147 10.56 13.48 15.44
N GLN A 148 9.80 12.40 15.30
CA GLN A 148 9.32 11.59 16.42
C GLN A 148 10.46 10.79 17.05
N ARG A 149 11.39 10.30 16.21
CA ARG A 149 12.54 9.53 16.66
C ARG A 149 13.85 10.30 16.57
N ALA A 150 14.82 9.85 17.37
CA ALA A 150 16.17 10.41 17.38
C ALA A 150 16.91 10.06 16.09
N ARG A 151 17.87 10.92 15.72
CA ARG A 151 18.79 10.66 14.62
C ARG A 151 19.94 9.79 15.11
N VAL A 152 20.02 8.55 14.63
CA VAL A 152 21.04 7.57 15.01
C VAL A 152 21.62 6.97 13.73
N TYR A 153 22.90 6.56 13.71
CA TYR A 153 23.57 5.97 12.54
C TYR A 153 23.36 6.74 11.21
N GLN A 154 23.32 8.08 11.28
CA GLN A 154 23.11 8.98 10.14
C GLN A 154 21.74 8.84 9.43
N ILE A 155 20.75 8.22 10.08
CA ILE A 155 19.38 8.13 9.56
C ILE A 155 18.39 9.00 10.34
N VAL A 156 17.22 9.21 9.74
CA VAL A 156 15.98 9.60 10.41
C VAL A 156 15.05 8.40 10.31
N GLU A 157 14.66 7.80 11.43
CA GLU A 157 13.80 6.61 11.44
C GLU A 157 12.47 6.85 10.74
N ASP A 158 11.83 7.99 11.02
CA ASP A 158 10.57 8.42 10.39
C ASP A 158 10.62 8.45 8.84
N LEU A 159 11.82 8.38 8.24
CA LEU A 159 12.04 8.26 6.79
C LEU A 159 12.67 6.92 6.35
N LEU A 160 13.17 6.09 7.27
CA LEU A 160 13.83 4.84 6.94
C LEU A 160 12.85 3.87 6.26
N PRO A 161 11.68 3.50 6.83
CA PRO A 161 10.71 2.66 6.13
C PRO A 161 10.21 3.26 4.82
N THR A 162 10.07 4.58 4.74
CA THR A 162 9.71 5.27 3.48
C THR A 162 10.72 4.98 2.36
N SER A 163 12.01 4.80 2.69
CA SER A 163 13.05 4.41 1.74
C SER A 163 12.98 2.96 1.24
N PHE A 164 12.15 2.12 1.87
CA PHE A 164 11.76 0.79 1.36
C PHE A 164 10.47 0.90 0.55
N VAL A 165 9.48 1.62 1.11
CA VAL A 165 8.12 1.69 0.58
C VAL A 165 8.10 2.39 -0.78
N GLN A 166 8.52 3.66 -0.85
CA GLN A 166 8.35 4.48 -2.05
C GLN A 166 9.14 4.00 -3.28
N PRO A 167 10.45 3.71 -3.20
CA PRO A 167 11.23 3.36 -4.39
C PRO A 167 11.09 1.90 -4.83
N TYR A 168 10.65 0.99 -3.94
CA TYR A 168 10.63 -0.45 -4.24
C TYR A 168 9.25 -1.08 -4.08
N LEU A 169 8.60 -0.94 -2.91
CA LEU A 169 7.34 -1.64 -2.65
C LEU A 169 6.16 -1.10 -3.46
N LEU A 170 5.96 0.23 -3.52
CA LEU A 170 4.84 0.80 -4.29
C LEU A 170 4.92 0.39 -5.77
N PRO A 171 6.07 0.57 -6.46
CA PRO A 171 6.18 0.15 -7.86
C PRO A 171 5.93 -1.34 -8.05
N MET A 172 6.40 -2.21 -7.13
CA MET A 172 6.13 -3.65 -7.22
C MET A 172 4.63 -3.95 -7.12
N LEU A 173 3.92 -3.35 -6.16
CA LEU A 173 2.48 -3.56 -6.01
C LEU A 173 1.69 -3.03 -7.22
N GLU A 174 2.03 -1.84 -7.72
CA GLU A 174 1.37 -1.20 -8.87
C GLU A 174 1.66 -1.91 -10.19
N ASN A 175 2.89 -2.39 -10.38
CA ASN A 175 3.24 -3.17 -11.57
C ASN A 175 2.52 -4.54 -11.58
N ALA A 176 2.23 -5.09 -10.40
CA ALA A 176 1.35 -6.26 -10.26
C ALA A 176 -0.15 -5.92 -10.45
N GLY A 177 -0.52 -4.65 -10.67
CA GLY A 177 -1.90 -4.26 -10.99
C GLY A 177 -2.72 -3.71 -9.82
N ALA A 178 -2.11 -3.55 -8.63
CA ALA A 178 -2.78 -2.95 -7.49
C ALA A 178 -2.98 -1.43 -7.67
N ASN A 179 -4.07 -0.90 -7.13
CA ASN A 179 -4.21 0.51 -6.82
C ASN A 179 -3.69 0.73 -5.39
N VAL A 180 -2.65 1.55 -5.22
CA VAL A 180 -1.96 1.69 -3.92
C VAL A 180 -2.18 3.08 -3.34
N PHE A 181 -2.59 3.14 -2.07
CA PHE A 181 -2.92 4.35 -1.35
C PHE A 181 -1.95 4.59 -0.19
N MET A 182 -1.58 5.86 0.01
CA MET A 182 -0.75 6.30 1.13
C MET A 182 -1.42 7.45 1.91
N PRO A 183 -1.36 7.46 3.25
CA PRO A 183 -1.80 8.56 4.11
C PRO A 183 -0.72 9.63 4.26
N ARG A 184 0.31 9.65 3.40
CA ARG A 184 1.38 10.65 3.32
C ARG A 184 1.67 10.90 1.84
N GLU A 185 2.18 12.08 1.51
CA GLU A 185 2.58 12.40 0.13
C GLU A 185 3.67 11.42 -0.34
N ARG A 186 3.52 10.93 -1.57
CA ARG A 186 4.41 9.93 -2.17
C ARG A 186 5.43 10.54 -3.13
N ASP A 187 5.16 11.73 -3.65
CA ASP A 187 6.05 12.40 -4.58
C ASP A 187 7.17 13.17 -3.86
N LEU A 188 8.40 12.94 -4.31
CA LEU A 188 9.60 13.60 -3.80
C LEU A 188 9.80 14.99 -4.42
N GLN A 189 9.07 15.30 -5.49
CA GLN A 189 9.06 16.59 -6.16
C GLN A 189 8.58 17.70 -5.21
N ARG A 190 9.41 18.74 -5.05
CA ARG A 190 9.14 19.85 -4.12
C ARG A 190 8.29 20.94 -4.74
N ASN A 191 8.27 21.00 -6.06
CA ASN A 191 7.40 21.89 -6.81
C ASN A 191 5.99 21.30 -6.83
N GLU A 192 4.98 22.17 -6.84
CA GLU A 192 3.58 21.78 -6.99
C GLU A 192 2.90 22.78 -7.92
N VAL A 193 2.06 22.27 -8.82
CA VAL A 193 1.18 23.06 -9.68
C VAL A 193 -0.21 22.47 -9.61
N ILE A 194 -1.22 23.28 -9.27
CA ILE A 194 -2.62 22.83 -9.18
C ILE A 194 -3.46 23.57 -10.20
N VAL A 195 -4.00 22.87 -11.18
CA VAL A 195 -4.84 23.41 -12.25
C VAL A 195 -6.31 23.14 -11.99
N ASP A 196 -7.09 24.19 -11.67
CA ASP A 196 -8.48 24.08 -11.20
C ASP A 196 -9.47 24.77 -12.17
N VAL A 197 -10.54 24.06 -12.54
CA VAL A 197 -11.62 24.56 -13.42
C VAL A 197 -12.37 25.77 -12.88
N ALA A 198 -12.31 26.03 -11.57
CA ALA A 198 -12.89 27.21 -10.94
C ALA A 198 -12.08 28.49 -11.17
N GLY A 199 -10.82 28.39 -11.64
CA GLY A 199 -10.01 29.54 -12.06
C GLY A 199 -9.24 30.26 -10.94
N GLU A 200 -9.07 29.65 -9.77
CA GLU A 200 -8.28 30.20 -8.65
C GLU A 200 -6.81 29.73 -8.67
N GLY A 201 -6.08 30.03 -9.74
CA GLY A 201 -4.67 29.59 -9.92
C GLY A 201 -3.77 30.62 -10.61
N SER A 202 -2.48 30.60 -10.25
CA SER A 202 -1.42 31.41 -10.87
C SER A 202 -0.84 30.67 -12.10
N GLY A 203 -1.12 31.15 -13.32
CA GLY A 203 -0.41 30.74 -14.55
C GLY A 203 -0.98 29.61 -15.40
N GLN A 204 -2.30 29.44 -15.53
CA GLN A 204 -2.90 28.21 -16.08
C GLN A 204 -3.85 28.42 -17.26
N MET A 205 -3.89 27.44 -18.18
CA MET A 205 -4.85 27.40 -19.27
C MET A 205 -5.75 26.16 -19.17
N ILE A 206 -7.06 26.40 -19.17
CA ILE A 206 -8.09 25.36 -19.23
C ILE A 206 -8.90 25.58 -20.49
N PHE A 207 -8.96 24.57 -21.36
CA PHE A 207 -9.73 24.61 -22.59
C PHE A 207 -10.83 23.58 -22.53
N ALA A 208 -12.07 24.03 -22.75
CA ALA A 208 -13.22 23.17 -22.92
C ALA A 208 -13.63 23.16 -24.40
N THR A 209 -13.88 21.98 -24.96
CA THR A 209 -14.52 21.83 -26.27
C THR A 209 -15.87 21.14 -26.12
N GLY A 210 -16.83 21.49 -26.98
CA GLY A 210 -18.19 20.96 -26.98
C GLY A 210 -19.21 21.85 -26.26
N ASP A 211 -20.44 21.91 -26.79
CA ASP A 211 -21.51 22.79 -26.32
C ASP A 211 -22.23 22.28 -25.05
N THR A 212 -21.83 21.11 -24.53
CA THR A 212 -22.52 20.39 -23.45
C THR A 212 -21.83 20.47 -22.08
N VAL A 213 -20.76 21.27 -21.94
CA VAL A 213 -20.07 21.46 -20.66
C VAL A 213 -20.88 22.39 -19.76
N LEU A 214 -21.44 21.83 -18.69
CA LEU A 214 -22.22 22.56 -17.70
C LEU A 214 -21.37 22.82 -16.46
N LYS A 215 -21.30 24.09 -16.03
CA LYS A 215 -20.67 24.45 -14.75
C LYS A 215 -21.63 24.07 -13.61
N ALA A 216 -21.19 23.21 -12.68
CA ALA A 216 -22.02 22.79 -11.56
C ALA A 216 -22.21 23.94 -10.56
N THR A 217 -23.28 23.85 -9.75
CA THR A 217 -23.59 24.79 -8.67
C THR A 217 -22.86 24.43 -7.37
N THR A 218 -22.71 25.40 -6.47
CA THR A 218 -22.01 25.28 -5.17
C THR A 218 -22.63 24.28 -4.18
N ALA A 219 -23.80 23.71 -4.47
CA ALA A 219 -24.45 22.70 -3.61
C ALA A 219 -23.71 21.34 -3.61
N GLN A 220 -22.80 21.13 -4.57
CA GLN A 220 -21.92 19.97 -4.64
C GLN A 220 -20.49 20.51 -4.78
N PRO A 221 -19.75 20.74 -3.68
CA PRO A 221 -18.45 21.40 -3.76
C PRO A 221 -17.40 20.54 -4.47
N GLY A 222 -16.48 21.23 -5.14
CA GLY A 222 -15.22 20.70 -5.67
C GLY A 222 -14.03 21.19 -4.84
N PHE A 223 -12.83 20.92 -5.35
CA PHE A 223 -11.59 21.47 -4.83
C PHE A 223 -11.51 22.98 -5.12
N ALA A 224 -10.99 23.75 -4.17
CA ALA A 224 -10.34 25.04 -4.46
C ALA A 224 -9.13 25.18 -3.53
N ILE A 225 -8.09 25.87 -4.02
CA ILE A 225 -6.85 26.06 -3.25
C ILE A 225 -7.08 26.93 -2.02
N GLY A 226 -8.05 27.86 -2.05
CA GLY A 226 -8.36 28.71 -0.91
C GLY A 226 -7.20 29.61 -0.47
N GLU A 227 -7.21 30.01 0.80
CA GLU A 227 -6.17 30.85 1.39
C GLU A 227 -5.03 29.99 1.97
N LEU A 228 -3.80 30.25 1.51
CA LEU A 228 -2.59 29.59 2.03
C LEU A 228 -1.85 30.49 3.03
N PRO A 229 -1.16 29.91 4.03
CA PRO A 229 -1.17 28.50 4.41
C PRO A 229 -2.49 28.09 5.08
N TYR A 230 -2.87 26.82 4.95
CA TYR A 230 -4.11 26.33 5.54
C TYR A 230 -4.11 26.43 7.06
N SER A 231 -5.21 26.97 7.59
CA SER A 231 -5.49 26.89 9.01
C SER A 231 -5.85 25.45 9.39
N ASP A 232 -5.66 25.08 10.65
CA ASP A 232 -6.05 23.74 11.09
C ASP A 232 -7.56 23.51 10.88
N ARG A 233 -7.93 22.31 10.41
CA ARG A 233 -9.30 21.86 10.06
C ARG A 233 -9.87 22.38 8.75
N GLU A 234 -9.11 23.17 8.00
CA GLU A 234 -9.54 23.61 6.68
C GLU A 234 -9.59 22.44 5.69
N ASN A 235 -10.65 22.35 4.89
CA ASN A 235 -10.85 21.30 3.89
C ASN A 235 -11.01 21.95 2.51
N PRO A 236 -10.02 21.82 1.60
CA PRO A 236 -10.06 22.48 0.30
C PRO A 236 -11.12 21.90 -0.65
N PHE A 237 -11.56 20.66 -0.44
CA PHE A 237 -12.61 20.00 -1.24
C PHE A 237 -14.04 20.41 -0.84
N ARG A 238 -14.16 21.46 -0.02
CA ARG A 238 -15.44 22.08 0.35
C ARG A 238 -15.55 23.53 -0.11
N GLN A 239 -14.53 24.05 -0.80
CA GLN A 239 -14.39 25.47 -1.11
C GLN A 239 -14.67 25.79 -2.58
N GLY A 240 -14.47 24.84 -3.49
CA GLY A 240 -14.59 25.07 -4.93
C GLY A 240 -15.85 24.50 -5.57
N SER A 241 -15.77 24.35 -6.89
CA SER A 241 -16.84 23.81 -7.74
C SER A 241 -16.24 22.94 -8.84
N HIS A 242 -17.04 22.09 -9.45
CA HIS A 242 -16.65 21.24 -10.57
C HIS A 242 -17.50 21.51 -11.81
N TRP A 243 -17.07 21.01 -12.96
CA TRP A 243 -17.87 20.95 -14.17
C TRP A 243 -18.47 19.56 -14.34
N GLN A 244 -19.59 19.49 -15.07
CA GLN A 244 -20.31 18.27 -15.39
C GLN A 244 -20.63 18.25 -16.87
N PHE A 245 -20.52 17.10 -17.50
CA PHE A 245 -20.98 16.91 -18.87
C PHE A 245 -21.47 15.48 -19.09
N PRO A 246 -22.45 15.30 -20.00
CA PRO A 246 -22.99 13.98 -20.31
C PRO A 246 -21.93 13.11 -20.96
N ALA A 247 -21.88 11.85 -20.52
CA ALA A 247 -21.12 10.81 -21.20
C ALA A 247 -21.68 10.56 -22.61
N SER A 248 -20.80 10.17 -23.52
CA SER A 248 -21.14 9.89 -24.92
C SER A 248 -20.40 8.63 -25.41
N PRO A 249 -20.99 7.82 -26.30
CA PRO A 249 -20.29 6.69 -26.92
C PRO A 249 -19.07 7.07 -27.79
N THR A 250 -18.94 8.34 -28.13
CA THR A 250 -17.83 8.92 -28.92
C THR A 250 -17.43 10.26 -28.31
N GLU A 251 -16.17 10.64 -28.40
CA GLU A 251 -15.71 11.95 -27.92
C GLU A 251 -16.42 13.10 -28.66
N THR A 252 -17.19 13.88 -27.90
CA THR A 252 -17.86 15.11 -28.39
C THR A 252 -17.51 16.33 -27.55
N ALA A 253 -16.91 16.13 -26.37
CA ALA A 253 -16.48 17.19 -25.47
C ALA A 253 -15.23 16.77 -24.69
N THR A 254 -14.35 17.74 -24.43
CA THR A 254 -13.13 17.52 -23.65
C THR A 254 -12.84 18.68 -22.70
N VAL A 255 -12.08 18.41 -21.65
CA VAL A 255 -11.43 19.42 -20.80
C VAL A 255 -9.93 19.17 -20.80
N LEU A 256 -9.16 20.18 -21.18
CA LEU A 256 -7.69 20.15 -21.23
C LEU A 256 -7.13 21.07 -20.15
N TRP A 257 -6.27 20.53 -19.28
CA TRP A 257 -5.49 21.27 -18.30
C TRP A 257 -4.02 21.35 -18.74
N VAL A 258 -3.49 22.57 -18.84
CA VAL A 258 -2.07 22.82 -19.17
C VAL A 258 -1.39 23.55 -18.00
N PRO A 259 -0.55 22.88 -17.19
CA PRO A 259 0.23 23.54 -16.14
C PRO A 259 1.39 24.37 -16.70
N GLU A 260 1.78 25.41 -15.97
CA GLU A 260 3.11 26.02 -16.09
C GLU A 260 4.08 25.30 -15.14
N ILE A 261 4.90 24.40 -15.70
CA ILE A 261 5.84 23.61 -14.91
C ILE A 261 7.05 24.48 -14.53
N PRO A 262 7.38 24.64 -13.24
CA PRO A 262 8.44 25.56 -12.82
C PRO A 262 9.85 25.07 -13.15
N GLU A 263 10.04 23.74 -13.19
CA GLU A 263 11.33 23.08 -13.44
C GLU A 263 11.13 21.74 -14.15
N SER A 264 12.00 21.41 -15.11
CA SER A 264 11.94 20.11 -15.78
C SER A 264 12.23 18.98 -14.79
N GLY A 265 11.40 17.94 -14.77
CA GLY A 265 11.57 16.83 -13.84
C GLY A 265 10.39 15.87 -13.85
N GLU A 266 10.43 14.91 -12.94
CA GLU A 266 9.34 13.98 -12.67
C GLU A 266 8.32 14.65 -11.73
N TYR A 267 7.03 14.55 -12.08
CA TYR A 267 5.91 15.02 -11.25
C TYR A 267 4.86 13.93 -11.19
N ALA A 268 4.41 13.60 -9.98
CA ALA A 268 3.19 12.84 -9.79
C ALA A 268 1.99 13.66 -10.28
N VAL A 269 1.09 13.02 -11.03
CA VAL A 269 -0.15 13.61 -11.53
C VAL A 269 -1.31 13.03 -10.74
N TYR A 270 -2.08 13.92 -10.11
CA TYR A 270 -3.29 13.58 -9.40
C TYR A 270 -4.49 14.27 -10.03
N VAL A 271 -5.64 13.61 -9.99
CA VAL A 271 -6.92 14.17 -10.43
C VAL A 271 -7.88 14.25 -9.25
N SER A 272 -8.69 15.30 -9.24
CA SER A 272 -9.88 15.42 -8.40
C SER A 272 -11.13 15.38 -9.29
N TYR A 273 -12.22 14.87 -8.73
CA TYR A 273 -13.54 14.86 -9.35
C TYR A 273 -14.61 14.71 -8.26
N ARG A 274 -15.87 14.88 -8.66
CA ARG A 274 -17.02 14.66 -7.78
C ARG A 274 -17.76 13.38 -8.19
N SER A 275 -17.90 12.45 -7.25
CA SER A 275 -18.77 11.28 -7.43
C SER A 275 -20.23 11.68 -7.26
N LEU A 276 -21.04 11.35 -8.27
CA LEU A 276 -22.48 11.56 -8.33
C LEU A 276 -23.21 10.21 -8.50
N PRO A 277 -24.52 10.12 -8.17
CA PRO A 277 -25.24 8.85 -8.27
C PRO A 277 -25.20 8.17 -9.64
N ASN A 278 -25.06 8.93 -10.73
CA ASN A 278 -24.96 8.45 -12.10
C ASN A 278 -23.56 8.60 -12.72
N SER A 279 -22.51 8.74 -11.90
CA SER A 279 -21.13 8.82 -12.40
C SER A 279 -20.73 7.58 -13.20
N VAL A 280 -19.93 7.80 -14.25
CA VAL A 280 -19.34 6.70 -15.03
C VAL A 280 -18.22 6.00 -14.25
N ALA A 281 -17.94 4.75 -14.60
CA ALA A 281 -16.84 3.98 -14.01
C ALA A 281 -15.56 3.98 -14.87
N ASP A 282 -15.60 4.65 -16.03
CA ASP A 282 -14.61 4.54 -17.09
C ASP A 282 -14.22 5.91 -17.68
N ALA A 283 -14.25 6.97 -16.88
CA ALA A 283 -13.86 8.31 -17.34
C ALA A 283 -12.43 8.30 -17.87
N ARG A 284 -12.23 8.80 -19.10
CA ARG A 284 -10.96 8.68 -19.83
C ARG A 284 -10.09 9.92 -19.65
N TYR A 285 -8.93 9.73 -19.04
CA TYR A 285 -7.90 10.76 -18.88
C TYR A 285 -6.67 10.41 -19.71
N THR A 286 -6.12 11.39 -20.44
CA THR A 286 -4.87 11.26 -21.20
C THR A 286 -3.84 12.22 -20.65
N VAL A 287 -2.73 11.70 -20.12
CA VAL A 287 -1.59 12.51 -19.68
C VAL A 287 -0.60 12.60 -20.83
N ASN A 288 -0.38 13.81 -21.36
CA ASN A 288 0.67 14.09 -22.34
C ASN A 288 1.93 14.51 -21.58
N HIS A 289 3.01 13.77 -21.78
CA HIS A 289 4.29 13.97 -21.11
C HIS A 289 5.44 13.80 -22.11
N ARG A 290 6.70 13.99 -21.68
CA ARG A 290 7.87 13.92 -22.58
C ARG A 290 8.10 12.54 -23.22
N GLY A 291 7.41 11.50 -22.74
CA GLY A 291 7.48 10.13 -23.28
C GLY A 291 6.40 9.82 -24.32
N GLY A 292 5.43 10.72 -24.53
CA GLY A 292 4.25 10.49 -25.34
C GLY A 292 2.97 10.75 -24.55
N ALA A 293 1.94 9.96 -24.81
CA ALA A 293 0.65 10.04 -24.13
C ALA A 293 0.37 8.73 -23.37
N THR A 294 -0.06 8.83 -22.11
CA THR A 294 -0.52 7.68 -21.33
C THR A 294 -2.00 7.86 -20.99
N GLU A 295 -2.82 6.87 -21.34
CA GLU A 295 -4.27 6.90 -21.14
C GLU A 295 -4.68 6.10 -19.91
N PHE A 296 -5.69 6.62 -19.20
CA PHE A 296 -6.23 6.07 -17.98
C PHE A 296 -7.76 6.01 -18.03
N SER A 297 -8.32 4.94 -17.47
CA SER A 297 -9.74 4.85 -17.12
C SER A 297 -9.87 5.03 -15.61
N VAL A 298 -10.66 6.03 -15.19
CA VAL A 298 -10.88 6.40 -13.79
C VAL A 298 -12.34 6.12 -13.41
N ASN A 299 -12.54 5.39 -12.31
CA ASN A 299 -13.86 5.07 -11.79
C ASN A 299 -14.41 6.22 -10.94
N GLN A 300 -15.14 7.15 -11.57
CA GLN A 300 -15.70 8.32 -10.88
C GLN A 300 -16.86 8.00 -9.93
N ARG A 301 -17.32 6.75 -9.83
CA ARG A 301 -18.34 6.33 -8.84
C ARG A 301 -17.81 6.31 -7.41
N ILE A 302 -16.49 6.21 -7.25
CA ILE A 302 -15.78 6.09 -5.98
C ILE A 302 -14.62 7.09 -5.94
N GLY A 303 -14.09 7.40 -4.75
CA GLY A 303 -12.90 8.26 -4.63
C GLY A 303 -13.08 9.75 -4.96
N GLY A 304 -14.31 10.23 -5.16
CA GLY A 304 -14.56 11.66 -5.41
C GLY A 304 -14.35 12.54 -4.15
N GLY A 305 -13.90 13.78 -4.35
CA GLY A 305 -13.63 14.75 -3.27
C GLY A 305 -12.28 14.53 -2.57
N THR A 306 -11.31 13.94 -3.26
CA THR A 306 -9.92 13.81 -2.82
C THR A 306 -8.98 13.73 -4.03
N TRP A 307 -7.67 13.67 -3.82
CA TRP A 307 -6.69 13.47 -4.88
C TRP A 307 -6.52 11.98 -5.23
N ILE A 308 -6.70 11.62 -6.51
CA ILE A 308 -6.48 10.28 -7.06
C ILE A 308 -5.22 10.29 -7.93
N TYR A 309 -4.25 9.45 -7.60
CA TYR A 309 -2.97 9.35 -8.31
C TYR A 309 -3.11 8.58 -9.63
N LEU A 310 -2.62 9.14 -10.73
CA LEU A 310 -2.57 8.45 -12.04
C LEU A 310 -1.20 7.84 -12.32
N GLY A 311 -0.12 8.51 -11.92
CA GLY A 311 1.24 8.13 -12.26
C GLY A 311 2.22 9.28 -12.03
N THR A 312 3.51 9.01 -12.25
CA THR A 312 4.58 10.01 -12.22
C THR A 312 5.19 10.09 -13.61
N PHE A 313 5.32 11.31 -14.13
CA PHE A 313 5.72 11.53 -15.52
C PHE A 313 6.77 12.65 -15.65
N PRO A 314 7.65 12.56 -16.66
CA PRO A 314 8.60 13.61 -16.99
C PRO A 314 7.92 14.77 -17.71
N PHE A 315 8.10 15.99 -17.20
CA PHE A 315 7.66 17.24 -17.83
C PHE A 315 8.82 18.20 -18.08
N GLU A 316 8.66 19.09 -19.06
CA GLU A 316 9.59 20.20 -19.30
C GLU A 316 9.12 21.46 -18.58
N LYS A 317 10.07 22.28 -18.14
CA LYS A 317 9.78 23.62 -17.65
C LYS A 317 8.99 24.43 -18.68
N GLY A 318 8.00 25.18 -18.19
CA GLY A 318 7.15 26.09 -18.96
C GLY A 318 5.77 25.50 -19.23
N ILE A 319 5.10 26.09 -20.21
CA ILE A 319 3.75 25.70 -20.66
C ILE A 319 3.89 24.92 -21.96
N ASN A 320 3.46 23.67 -21.99
CA ASN A 320 3.57 22.81 -23.17
C ASN A 320 2.31 21.94 -23.35
N PRO A 321 1.33 22.36 -24.16
CA PRO A 321 0.09 21.60 -24.36
C PRO A 321 0.30 20.19 -24.96
N ASP A 322 1.35 19.98 -25.75
CA ASP A 322 1.56 18.72 -26.50
C ASP A 322 2.35 17.66 -25.70
N ALA A 323 3.14 18.09 -24.71
CA ALA A 323 4.00 17.21 -23.91
C ALA A 323 4.00 17.53 -22.40
N GLY A 324 2.99 18.28 -21.95
CA GLY A 324 2.80 18.69 -20.57
C GLY A 324 1.36 19.14 -20.31
N SER A 325 0.42 18.20 -20.45
CA SER A 325 -1.00 18.47 -20.26
C SER A 325 -1.77 17.21 -19.83
N VAL A 326 -3.00 17.41 -19.36
CA VAL A 326 -3.94 16.31 -19.15
C VAL A 326 -5.27 16.64 -19.81
N THR A 327 -5.84 15.69 -20.53
CA THR A 327 -7.16 15.79 -21.16
C THR A 327 -8.13 14.83 -20.49
N LEU A 328 -9.36 15.28 -20.21
CA LEU A 328 -10.49 14.43 -19.85
C LEU A 328 -11.49 14.44 -21.01
N SER A 329 -11.82 13.25 -21.51
CA SER A 329 -12.81 13.05 -22.57
C SER A 329 -14.20 12.74 -21.98
N ASN A 330 -15.26 13.09 -22.69
CA ASN A 330 -16.61 12.62 -22.37
C ASN A 330 -16.96 11.24 -22.96
N GLU A 331 -16.02 10.61 -23.69
CA GLU A 331 -16.20 9.27 -24.20
C GLU A 331 -16.30 8.24 -23.06
N SER A 332 -17.36 7.43 -23.09
CA SER A 332 -17.60 6.35 -22.12
C SER A 332 -18.53 5.31 -22.72
N GLU A 333 -18.36 4.06 -22.28
CA GLU A 333 -19.28 2.97 -22.60
C GLU A 333 -20.68 3.19 -21.97
N SER A 334 -20.76 4.02 -20.92
CA SER A 334 -21.99 4.36 -20.20
C SER A 334 -22.64 5.64 -20.76
N SER A 335 -23.33 5.54 -21.90
CA SER A 335 -23.91 6.68 -22.64
C SER A 335 -24.94 7.55 -21.90
N ASN A 336 -25.43 7.11 -20.73
CA ASN A 336 -26.38 7.87 -19.89
C ASN A 336 -25.75 8.36 -18.58
N GLY A 337 -24.44 8.18 -18.41
CA GLY A 337 -23.71 8.60 -17.22
C GLY A 337 -23.31 10.07 -17.25
N VAL A 338 -22.76 10.53 -16.12
CA VAL A 338 -22.13 11.85 -15.99
C VAL A 338 -20.64 11.71 -15.74
N ILE A 339 -19.87 12.62 -16.33
CA ILE A 339 -18.45 12.81 -16.04
C ILE A 339 -18.31 14.16 -15.35
N THR A 340 -17.47 14.22 -14.32
CA THR A 340 -17.15 15.44 -13.59
C THR A 340 -15.67 15.80 -13.72
N ALA A 341 -15.39 17.10 -13.80
CA ALA A 341 -14.06 17.67 -13.94
C ALA A 341 -13.85 18.72 -12.86
N ASP A 342 -12.78 18.64 -12.08
CA ASP A 342 -12.54 19.52 -10.93
C ASP A 342 -11.13 20.12 -11.02
N ALA A 343 -10.13 19.50 -10.38
CA ALA A 343 -8.77 20.02 -10.38
C ALA A 343 -7.74 18.92 -10.65
N LEU A 344 -6.58 19.34 -11.14
CA LEU A 344 -5.40 18.51 -11.38
C LEU A 344 -4.25 19.01 -10.52
N ARG A 345 -3.44 18.10 -9.96
CA ARG A 345 -2.25 18.45 -9.18
C ARG A 345 -1.02 17.75 -9.76
N PHE A 346 0.02 18.52 -10.01
CA PHE A 346 1.32 18.06 -10.52
C PHE A 346 2.37 18.30 -9.44
N GLY A 347 3.01 17.24 -8.94
CA GLY A 347 4.05 17.34 -7.93
C GLY A 347 3.55 17.13 -6.49
N GLY A 348 4.49 16.92 -5.56
CA GLY A 348 4.22 16.70 -4.14
C GLY A 348 4.24 17.97 -3.29
N GLY A 349 4.97 19.00 -3.72
CA GLY A 349 4.99 20.30 -3.05
C GLY A 349 5.69 20.32 -1.69
N ILE A 350 5.46 21.42 -0.97
CA ILE A 350 5.90 21.62 0.42
C ILE A 350 4.71 21.59 1.38
N GLY A 351 5.00 21.48 2.67
CA GLY A 351 3.99 21.55 3.72
C GLY A 351 3.30 22.91 3.78
N ILE A 352 1.97 22.90 3.67
CA ILE A 352 1.12 24.09 3.61
C ILE A 352 0.18 24.24 4.80
N VAL A 353 0.14 23.28 5.73
CA VAL A 353 -0.68 23.37 6.94
C VAL A 353 0.07 24.17 8.00
N SER A 354 -0.57 25.21 8.52
CA SER A 354 -0.03 26.10 9.53
C SER A 354 -0.28 25.58 10.94
N ARG A 355 0.76 25.55 11.77
CA ARG A 355 0.69 25.31 13.21
C ARG A 355 1.34 26.48 13.93
N ASN A 356 0.55 27.13 14.79
CA ASN A 356 0.94 28.36 15.48
C ASN A 356 1.60 29.43 14.57
N GLY A 357 0.99 29.65 13.39
CA GLY A 357 1.46 30.63 12.40
C GLY A 357 2.66 30.20 11.55
N LYS A 358 3.11 28.94 11.63
CA LYS A 358 4.25 28.42 10.87
C LYS A 358 3.89 27.12 10.15
N THR A 359 4.26 26.99 8.88
CA THR A 359 4.26 25.71 8.18
C THR A 359 5.49 24.87 8.57
N SER A 360 5.54 23.62 8.13
CA SER A 360 6.64 22.70 8.45
C SER A 360 7.98 23.08 7.84
N GLY A 361 7.97 23.85 6.74
CA GLY A 361 9.17 24.18 5.96
C GLY A 361 9.83 22.97 5.29
N ARG A 362 9.12 21.84 5.14
CA ARG A 362 9.64 20.60 4.56
C ARG A 362 8.86 20.22 3.29
N PRO A 363 9.46 19.42 2.39
CA PRO A 363 8.70 18.72 1.36
C PRO A 363 7.58 17.89 1.99
N ARG A 364 6.40 17.88 1.37
CA ARG A 364 5.19 17.29 1.96
C ARG A 364 5.33 15.79 2.27
N TYR A 365 6.12 15.05 1.48
CA TYR A 365 6.37 13.62 1.73
C TYR A 365 7.05 13.35 3.09
N MET A 366 7.73 14.36 3.66
CA MET A 366 8.37 14.25 4.97
C MET A 366 7.39 14.44 6.13
N GLU A 367 6.23 15.04 5.90
CA GLU A 367 5.27 15.37 6.95
C GLU A 367 4.54 14.13 7.47
N GLY A 368 4.06 14.23 8.72
CA GLY A 368 3.13 13.26 9.29
C GLY A 368 1.79 13.22 8.52
N SER A 369 1.12 12.08 8.61
CA SER A 369 -0.17 11.80 7.97
C SER A 369 -1.23 12.83 8.31
N ARG A 370 -1.23 13.35 9.55
CA ARG A 370 -2.21 14.36 9.99
C ARG A 370 -2.37 15.51 9.00
N TYR A 371 -1.26 16.13 8.59
CA TYR A 371 -1.28 17.32 7.73
C TYR A 371 -1.63 16.94 6.29
N TYR A 372 -1.07 15.84 5.80
CA TYR A 372 -1.37 15.36 4.46
C TYR A 372 -2.86 15.04 4.30
N LEU A 373 -3.45 14.33 5.26
CA LEU A 373 -4.87 13.96 5.22
C LEU A 373 -5.80 15.18 5.24
N GLN A 374 -5.40 16.29 5.88
CA GLN A 374 -6.09 17.57 5.76
C GLN A 374 -6.06 18.09 4.30
N THR A 375 -4.88 18.10 3.66
CA THR A 375 -4.74 18.53 2.25
C THR A 375 -5.45 17.60 1.26
N MET A 376 -5.72 16.36 1.66
CA MET A 376 -6.51 15.38 0.90
C MET A 376 -8.02 15.54 1.09
N GLY A 377 -8.47 16.51 1.91
CA GLY A 377 -9.89 16.75 2.14
C GLY A 377 -10.57 15.74 3.06
N MET A 378 -9.80 14.98 3.86
CA MET A 378 -10.40 14.06 4.82
C MET A 378 -11.19 14.83 5.90
N PRO A 379 -12.26 14.25 6.48
CA PRO A 379 -12.96 14.91 7.58
C PRO A 379 -12.08 14.97 8.83
N ASP A 380 -12.06 16.12 9.48
CA ASP A 380 -11.20 16.45 10.61
C ASP A 380 -11.33 15.47 11.80
N THR A 381 -12.37 15.61 12.61
CA THR A 381 -12.58 14.93 13.89
C THR A 381 -12.84 13.43 13.76
N LEU A 382 -13.11 13.00 12.53
CA LEU A 382 -13.41 11.63 12.16
C LEU A 382 -12.16 10.87 11.68
N VAL A 383 -11.21 11.55 11.03
CA VAL A 383 -10.05 10.89 10.40
C VAL A 383 -8.72 11.34 11.01
N TYR A 384 -8.39 12.62 10.99
CA TYR A 384 -7.01 13.06 11.30
C TYR A 384 -6.84 13.88 12.56
N ASN A 385 -7.93 14.36 13.18
CA ASN A 385 -7.88 15.18 14.39
C ASN A 385 -8.62 14.43 15.52
N LEU A 386 -7.96 13.42 16.07
CA LEU A 386 -8.58 12.37 16.90
C LEU A 386 -8.42 12.63 18.40
N THR A 387 -7.46 13.46 18.79
CA THR A 387 -7.25 13.90 20.17
C THR A 387 -8.20 15.03 20.57
N GLU A 388 -8.78 14.95 21.76
CA GLU A 388 -9.82 15.89 22.22
C GLU A 388 -9.27 17.29 22.53
N ASP A 389 -7.97 17.39 22.79
CA ASP A 389 -7.27 18.65 23.07
C ASP A 389 -6.81 19.39 21.81
N TRP A 390 -6.88 18.74 20.64
CA TRP A 390 -6.48 19.28 19.33
C TRP A 390 -5.00 19.67 19.21
N GLN A 391 -4.16 19.25 20.16
CA GLN A 391 -2.77 19.69 20.25
C GLN A 391 -1.77 18.55 20.12
N ASN A 392 -2.23 17.31 20.20
CA ASN A 392 -1.35 16.15 20.19
C ASN A 392 -1.17 15.55 18.79
N ASP A 393 -0.45 16.29 17.95
CA ASP A 393 -0.17 15.90 16.56
C ASP A 393 0.64 14.62 16.43
N TYR A 394 1.49 14.32 17.42
CA TYR A 394 2.20 13.05 17.49
C TYR A 394 1.21 11.89 17.50
N VAL A 395 0.21 11.96 18.37
CA VAL A 395 -0.81 10.94 18.51
C VAL A 395 -1.73 10.90 17.30
N ASP A 396 -2.14 12.07 16.80
CA ASP A 396 -3.00 12.17 15.62
C ASP A 396 -2.33 11.64 14.34
N ASP A 397 -1.01 11.78 14.19
CA ASP A 397 -0.25 11.25 13.07
C ASP A 397 -0.49 9.74 12.88
N TYR A 398 -0.10 8.92 13.85
CA TYR A 398 -0.24 7.47 13.71
C TYR A 398 -1.68 6.98 13.91
N ARG A 399 -2.49 7.69 14.71
CA ARG A 399 -3.89 7.30 14.94
C ARG A 399 -4.78 7.51 13.73
N SER A 400 -4.45 8.49 12.89
CA SER A 400 -5.27 8.85 11.72
C SER A 400 -5.30 7.79 10.65
N ARG A 401 -4.24 6.98 10.51
CA ARG A 401 -4.05 6.08 9.36
C ARG A 401 -5.09 4.97 9.29
N GLY A 402 -5.41 4.36 10.44
CA GLY A 402 -6.49 3.35 10.51
C GLY A 402 -7.87 3.95 10.23
N GLU A 403 -8.15 5.15 10.74
CA GLU A 403 -9.42 5.84 10.47
C GLU A 403 -9.51 6.33 9.01
N TRP A 404 -8.39 6.68 8.40
CA TRP A 404 -8.32 7.01 6.98
C TRP A 404 -8.63 5.80 6.11
N VAL A 405 -8.03 4.63 6.38
CA VAL A 405 -8.38 3.37 5.68
C VAL A 405 -9.89 3.09 5.77
N ASN A 406 -10.46 3.27 6.95
CA ASN A 406 -11.89 3.11 7.19
C ASN A 406 -12.73 4.11 6.39
N TYR A 407 -12.29 5.37 6.31
CA TYR A 407 -12.96 6.39 5.52
C TYR A 407 -12.86 6.15 4.00
N LEU A 408 -11.73 5.63 3.52
CA LEU A 408 -11.60 5.21 2.12
C LEU A 408 -12.68 4.18 1.77
N ARG A 409 -12.88 3.16 2.63
CA ARG A 409 -13.87 2.11 2.40
C ARG A 409 -15.31 2.57 2.58
N GLY A 410 -15.58 3.43 3.54
CA GLY A 410 -16.93 3.93 3.80
C GLY A 410 -17.85 2.88 4.40
N ALA A 411 -19.13 3.21 4.55
CA ALA A 411 -20.10 2.38 5.27
C ALA A 411 -20.23 0.96 4.68
N PRO A 412 -20.32 -0.10 5.52
CA PRO A 412 -20.31 -0.09 7.00
C PRO A 412 -18.91 -0.11 7.63
N PHE A 413 -17.85 0.10 6.86
CA PHE A 413 -16.45 0.09 7.28
C PHE A 413 -15.90 1.46 7.64
N GLY A 414 -16.77 2.47 7.76
CA GLY A 414 -16.39 3.84 8.07
C GLY A 414 -15.61 3.95 9.40
N PRO A 415 -15.02 5.12 9.67
CA PRO A 415 -14.17 5.33 10.85
C PRO A 415 -14.86 4.92 12.16
N ASN A 416 -14.11 4.51 13.17
CA ASN A 416 -14.65 3.87 14.37
C ASN A 416 -15.65 4.76 15.14
N LYS A 417 -15.51 6.09 15.08
CA LYS A 417 -16.48 7.03 15.66
C LYS A 417 -17.83 7.05 14.91
N ASN A 418 -17.84 6.72 13.62
CA ASN A 418 -19.03 6.62 12.78
C ASN A 418 -18.83 5.61 11.61
N ARG A 419 -19.11 4.34 11.87
CA ARG A 419 -18.98 3.26 10.88
C ARG A 419 -19.92 3.40 9.68
N MET A 420 -21.01 4.15 9.82
CA MET A 420 -21.97 4.41 8.76
C MET A 420 -21.65 5.68 7.97
N ALA A 421 -20.49 6.30 8.19
CA ALA A 421 -20.02 7.38 7.33
C ALA A 421 -19.86 6.86 5.89
N ASN A 422 -20.48 7.55 4.93
CA ASN A 422 -20.45 7.15 3.50
C ASN A 422 -19.03 6.91 2.98
N GLY A 423 -18.04 7.68 3.45
CA GLY A 423 -16.65 7.54 3.02
C GLY A 423 -16.46 7.79 1.53
N LEU A 424 -15.42 7.17 0.96
CA LEU A 424 -15.07 7.28 -0.46
C LEU A 424 -15.43 6.02 -1.28
N ASN A 425 -15.98 4.98 -0.66
CA ASN A 425 -16.39 3.72 -1.28
C ASN A 425 -15.27 2.99 -2.07
N ILE A 426 -14.00 3.22 -1.71
CA ILE A 426 -12.85 2.52 -2.28
C ILE A 426 -12.67 1.20 -1.53
N PRO A 427 -12.75 0.02 -2.18
CA PRO A 427 -12.77 -1.27 -1.51
C PRO A 427 -11.37 -1.71 -1.07
N ILE A 428 -10.78 -1.04 -0.07
CA ILE A 428 -9.47 -1.41 0.48
C ILE A 428 -9.48 -2.86 0.97
N ASP A 429 -8.62 -3.71 0.40
CA ASP A 429 -8.54 -5.14 0.70
C ASP A 429 -7.69 -5.41 1.95
N VAL A 430 -6.59 -4.66 2.10
CA VAL A 430 -5.60 -4.87 3.17
C VAL A 430 -4.84 -3.58 3.46
N SER A 431 -4.38 -3.42 4.70
CA SER A 431 -3.50 -2.33 5.09
C SER A 431 -2.20 -2.78 5.78
N LEU A 432 -1.10 -2.09 5.51
CA LEU A 432 0.21 -2.37 6.09
C LEU A 432 0.89 -1.08 6.60
N ALA A 433 1.19 -1.04 7.89
CA ALA A 433 2.08 -0.06 8.49
C ALA A 433 3.50 -0.62 8.59
N PHE A 434 4.46 -0.01 7.90
CA PHE A 434 5.86 -0.43 7.91
C PHE A 434 6.68 0.48 8.81
N HIS A 435 7.15 -0.06 9.94
CA HIS A 435 8.01 0.57 10.94
C HIS A 435 9.35 -0.17 11.13
N THR A 436 10.22 0.44 11.95
CA THR A 436 11.40 -0.20 12.53
C THR A 436 11.46 0.07 14.04
N ASP A 437 12.01 -0.86 14.81
CA ASP A 437 11.95 -0.85 16.28
C ASP A 437 13.18 -0.18 16.92
N ALA A 438 13.12 0.16 18.21
CA ALA A 438 14.12 0.92 18.94
C ALA A 438 15.01 0.08 19.88
N GLY A 439 15.11 -1.24 19.66
CA GLY A 439 15.94 -2.17 20.45
C GLY A 439 17.45 -2.06 20.20
N SER A 440 18.27 -2.49 21.16
CA SER A 440 19.71 -2.64 20.94
C SER A 440 20.21 -3.92 21.58
N THR A 441 21.23 -4.51 20.97
CA THR A 441 21.98 -5.61 21.56
C THR A 441 23.35 -5.09 22.01
N GLY A 442 23.93 -5.72 23.04
CA GLY A 442 25.30 -5.42 23.47
C GLY A 442 26.37 -6.14 22.61
N ASP A 443 25.93 -6.90 21.61
CA ASP A 443 26.77 -7.71 20.72
C ASP A 443 26.49 -7.39 19.25
N SER A 444 26.95 -8.23 18.33
CA SER A 444 26.74 -8.07 16.89
C SER A 444 25.52 -8.86 16.37
N SER A 445 24.59 -9.26 17.23
CA SER A 445 23.38 -9.96 16.81
C SER A 445 22.28 -8.98 16.38
N THR A 446 21.39 -9.45 15.50
CA THR A 446 20.22 -8.68 15.08
C THR A 446 19.12 -8.74 16.14
N ILE A 447 18.30 -7.69 16.22
CA ILE A 447 17.03 -7.68 16.96
C ILE A 447 15.98 -8.48 16.18
N GLY A 448 15.91 -8.28 14.86
CA GLY A 448 15.04 -9.04 13.97
C GLY A 448 13.59 -8.53 13.86
N THR A 449 12.77 -9.26 13.12
CA THR A 449 11.43 -8.82 12.70
C THR A 449 10.34 -9.20 13.70
N LEU A 450 9.59 -8.20 14.18
CA LEU A 450 8.37 -8.34 14.96
C LEU A 450 7.15 -8.01 14.09
N MET A 451 6.07 -8.78 14.28
CA MET A 451 4.79 -8.50 13.66
C MET A 451 3.77 -8.12 14.71
N ILE A 452 2.95 -7.11 14.45
CA ILE A 452 1.85 -6.69 15.32
C ILE A 452 0.55 -6.74 14.52
N VAL A 453 -0.46 -7.40 15.09
CA VAL A 453 -1.80 -7.58 14.52
C VAL A 453 -2.86 -7.28 15.58
N GLY A 454 -4.10 -7.08 15.17
CA GLY A 454 -5.25 -6.97 16.08
C GLY A 454 -6.35 -7.95 15.69
N VAL A 455 -6.55 -9.00 16.50
CA VAL A 455 -7.61 -10.00 16.29
C VAL A 455 -8.94 -9.61 16.96
N GLU A 456 -8.95 -8.51 17.69
CA GLU A 456 -10.15 -7.80 18.14
C GLU A 456 -10.11 -6.37 17.58
N GLY A 457 -11.28 -5.77 17.38
CA GLY A 457 -11.43 -4.40 16.85
C GLY A 457 -11.72 -3.38 17.95
N ALA A 458 -11.81 -2.10 17.57
CA ALA A 458 -12.09 -0.98 18.48
C ALA A 458 -13.44 -1.07 19.22
N ASP A 459 -14.33 -1.95 18.78
CA ASP A 459 -15.61 -2.28 19.40
C ASP A 459 -15.58 -3.58 20.22
N SER A 460 -14.38 -4.11 20.50
CA SER A 460 -14.16 -5.38 21.20
C SER A 460 -14.75 -6.60 20.49
N THR A 461 -14.98 -6.53 19.18
CA THR A 461 -15.43 -7.69 18.39
C THR A 461 -14.26 -8.35 17.67
N ASP A 462 -14.34 -9.66 17.44
CA ASP A 462 -13.39 -10.42 16.63
C ASP A 462 -13.79 -10.50 15.15
N LEU A 463 -14.70 -9.60 14.72
CA LEU A 463 -15.24 -9.53 13.37
C LEU A 463 -14.97 -8.15 12.75
N PHE A 464 -14.74 -8.13 11.44
CA PHE A 464 -14.90 -6.93 10.63
C PHE A 464 -16.40 -6.62 10.42
N PRO A 465 -16.76 -5.40 9.97
CA PRO A 465 -18.16 -5.03 9.77
C PRO A 465 -18.98 -5.89 8.79
N ASP A 466 -18.36 -6.60 7.85
CA ASP A 466 -19.02 -7.62 7.00
C ASP A 466 -19.17 -8.98 7.68
N GLY A 467 -18.63 -9.16 8.88
CA GLY A 467 -18.60 -10.41 9.62
C GLY A 467 -17.48 -11.36 9.20
N VAL A 468 -16.48 -10.91 8.44
CA VAL A 468 -15.22 -11.64 8.26
C VAL A 468 -14.45 -11.63 9.58
N SER A 469 -13.85 -12.75 9.97
CA SER A 469 -13.06 -12.85 11.18
C SER A 469 -11.78 -12.02 11.09
N ARG A 470 -11.47 -11.28 12.17
CA ARG A 470 -10.22 -10.55 12.32
C ARG A 470 -8.99 -11.44 12.44
N LEU A 471 -9.14 -12.77 12.55
CA LEU A 471 -8.04 -13.70 12.34
C LEU A 471 -7.41 -13.54 10.95
N ALA A 472 -8.11 -12.98 9.96
CA ALA A 472 -7.50 -12.61 8.67
C ALA A 472 -6.32 -11.64 8.82
N SER A 473 -6.32 -10.74 9.82
CA SER A 473 -5.16 -9.89 10.13
C SER A 473 -3.97 -10.70 10.63
N ARG A 474 -4.24 -11.73 11.45
CA ARG A 474 -3.19 -12.66 11.91
C ARG A 474 -2.64 -13.50 10.75
N ASP A 475 -3.52 -14.01 9.88
CA ASP A 475 -3.12 -14.74 8.67
C ASP A 475 -2.18 -13.88 7.82
N PHE A 476 -2.56 -12.62 7.57
CA PHE A 476 -1.72 -11.66 6.84
C PHE A 476 -0.37 -11.45 7.53
N GLY A 477 -0.37 -11.17 8.84
CA GLY A 477 0.86 -10.94 9.61
C GLY A 477 1.82 -12.13 9.61
N ASP A 478 1.33 -13.37 9.73
CA ASP A 478 2.17 -14.57 9.70
C ASP A 478 2.74 -14.84 8.30
N VAL A 479 1.91 -14.73 7.24
CA VAL A 479 2.37 -14.85 5.85
C VAL A 479 3.46 -13.81 5.56
N LEU A 480 3.25 -12.57 5.99
CA LEU A 480 4.20 -11.47 5.82
C LEU A 480 5.52 -11.71 6.56
N GLN A 481 5.47 -12.00 7.86
CA GLN A 481 6.68 -12.22 8.65
C GLN A 481 7.46 -13.44 8.16
N THR A 482 6.77 -14.52 7.78
CA THR A 482 7.41 -15.75 7.27
C THR A 482 8.15 -15.47 5.97
N GLN A 483 7.49 -14.85 5.00
CA GLN A 483 8.14 -14.54 3.72
C GLN A 483 9.37 -13.64 3.89
N ILE A 484 9.28 -12.61 4.73
CA ILE A 484 10.41 -11.69 4.99
C ILE A 484 11.58 -12.43 5.64
N VAL A 485 11.31 -13.18 6.71
CA VAL A 485 12.36 -13.85 7.47
C VAL A 485 13.03 -14.96 6.66
N ASP A 486 12.25 -15.75 5.91
CA ASP A 486 12.80 -16.82 5.07
C ASP A 486 13.72 -16.26 3.99
N ASP A 487 13.32 -15.18 3.30
CA ASP A 487 14.16 -14.52 2.30
C ASP A 487 15.44 -13.94 2.91
N ILE A 488 15.35 -13.32 4.09
CA ILE A 488 16.52 -12.77 4.80
C ILE A 488 17.47 -13.91 5.22
N TRP A 489 16.95 -15.05 5.68
CA TRP A 489 17.76 -16.20 6.04
C TRP A 489 18.54 -16.77 4.86
N GLN A 490 17.92 -16.84 3.68
CA GLN A 490 18.57 -17.37 2.47
C GLN A 490 19.61 -16.41 1.90
N ASN A 491 19.32 -15.11 1.88
CA ASN A 491 20.13 -14.14 1.13
C ASN A 491 21.16 -13.38 1.99
N TYR A 492 20.94 -13.24 3.30
CA TYR A 492 21.70 -12.29 4.12
C TYR A 492 22.24 -12.87 5.41
N ASN A 493 21.36 -13.36 6.29
CA ASN A 493 21.76 -13.74 7.64
C ASN A 493 20.87 -14.89 8.15
N PRO A 494 21.34 -16.15 8.17
CA PRO A 494 20.56 -17.28 8.68
C PRO A 494 20.32 -17.24 10.20
N GLN A 495 21.00 -16.35 10.92
CA GLN A 495 20.78 -16.09 12.35
C GLN A 495 19.87 -14.88 12.60
N PHE A 496 19.30 -14.28 11.55
CA PHE A 496 18.36 -13.18 11.69
C PHE A 496 17.17 -13.62 12.55
N LYS A 497 16.78 -12.83 13.55
CA LYS A 497 15.78 -13.30 14.52
C LYS A 497 14.37 -13.12 13.97
N ARG A 498 13.59 -14.20 13.98
CA ARG A 498 12.13 -14.11 13.95
C ARG A 498 11.65 -13.76 15.36
N ARG A 499 10.92 -12.66 15.53
CA ARG A 499 10.25 -12.33 16.80
C ARG A 499 8.77 -12.73 16.74
N SER A 500 8.07 -12.47 17.82
CA SER A 500 6.65 -12.80 17.99
C SER A 500 5.72 -12.17 16.92
N ILE A 501 4.56 -12.80 16.75
CA ILE A 501 3.37 -12.19 16.15
C ILE A 501 2.48 -11.72 17.30
N TRP A 502 2.63 -10.45 17.68
CA TRP A 502 1.90 -9.85 18.79
C TRP A 502 0.47 -9.52 18.40
N ASP A 503 -0.46 -9.93 19.25
CA ASP A 503 -1.83 -9.42 19.28
C ASP A 503 -1.93 -8.27 20.31
N LYS A 504 -1.91 -7.04 19.81
CA LYS A 504 -1.82 -5.79 20.60
C LYS A 504 -2.57 -4.63 19.92
N ASP A 505 -3.09 -3.73 20.73
CA ASP A 505 -3.91 -2.58 20.30
C ASP A 505 -3.08 -1.41 19.76
N TYR A 506 -2.06 -1.69 18.94
CA TYR A 506 -1.33 -0.66 18.23
C TYR A 506 -2.27 -0.09 17.17
N SER A 507 -2.45 1.23 17.19
CA SER A 507 -3.51 1.91 16.45
C SER A 507 -3.57 1.51 14.97
N GLU A 508 -2.41 1.35 14.33
CA GLU A 508 -2.30 1.05 12.91
C GLU A 508 -2.59 -0.42 12.54
N ALA A 509 -2.57 -1.34 13.51
CA ALA A 509 -2.94 -2.74 13.32
C ALA A 509 -4.37 -3.05 13.79
N PHE A 510 -4.83 -2.35 14.83
CA PHE A 510 -6.08 -2.65 15.53
C PHE A 510 -7.29 -1.87 14.99
N ARG A 511 -7.12 -0.59 14.61
CA ARG A 511 -8.23 0.29 14.22
C ARG A 511 -8.75 0.13 12.80
N PRO A 512 -7.98 -0.35 11.81
CA PRO A 512 -8.53 -0.66 10.50
C PRO A 512 -9.67 -1.70 10.60
N ASN A 513 -10.73 -1.45 9.83
CA ASN A 513 -11.89 -2.31 9.62
C ASN A 513 -11.70 -3.22 8.40
N VAL A 514 -10.44 -3.51 8.07
CA VAL A 514 -9.96 -4.41 7.01
C VAL A 514 -8.78 -5.21 7.58
N PRO A 515 -8.39 -6.36 6.99
CA PRO A 515 -7.15 -7.04 7.36
C PRO A 515 -5.96 -6.08 7.43
N ALA A 516 -5.23 -6.12 8.54
CA ALA A 516 -4.18 -5.14 8.82
C ALA A 516 -3.02 -5.75 9.63
N ALA A 517 -1.82 -5.26 9.36
CA ALA A 517 -0.64 -5.57 10.14
C ALA A 517 0.29 -4.36 10.28
N LEU A 518 1.02 -4.31 11.39
CA LEU A 518 2.14 -3.41 11.60
C LEU A 518 3.42 -4.25 11.66
N LEU A 519 4.32 -3.97 10.73
CA LEU A 519 5.63 -4.60 10.58
C LEU A 519 6.67 -3.76 11.32
N GLU A 520 7.36 -4.36 12.28
CA GLU A 520 8.61 -3.84 12.84
C GLU A 520 9.76 -4.67 12.24
N LEU A 521 10.31 -4.23 11.10
CA LEU A 521 11.21 -5.05 10.29
C LEU A 521 12.49 -5.47 11.03
N LEU A 522 13.14 -4.49 11.65
CA LEU A 522 14.43 -4.60 12.30
C LEU A 522 14.57 -3.42 13.26
N SER A 523 15.70 -3.32 13.97
CA SER A 523 15.91 -2.17 14.84
C SER A 523 16.82 -1.08 14.28
N HIS A 524 16.31 0.16 14.29
CA HIS A 524 17.07 1.36 13.93
C HIS A 524 18.04 1.84 15.02
N HIS A 525 18.03 1.23 16.21
CA HIS A 525 19.00 1.49 17.29
C HIS A 525 20.10 0.42 17.39
N ASN A 526 19.99 -0.67 16.63
CA ASN A 526 20.97 -1.76 16.66
C ASN A 526 21.90 -1.70 15.44
N PHE A 527 23.21 -1.72 15.67
CA PHE A 527 24.20 -1.56 14.61
C PHE A 527 24.11 -2.70 13.57
N ALA A 528 24.01 -3.96 14.00
CA ALA A 528 23.94 -5.11 13.09
C ALA A 528 22.71 -5.08 12.16
N ASP A 529 21.56 -4.62 12.68
CA ASP A 529 20.37 -4.42 11.87
C ASP A 529 20.55 -3.26 10.87
N MET A 530 21.17 -2.16 11.29
CA MET A 530 21.39 -1.00 10.42
C MET A 530 22.42 -1.24 9.31
N GLN A 531 23.36 -2.18 9.49
CA GLN A 531 24.23 -2.63 8.40
C GLN A 531 23.42 -3.23 7.24
N LEU A 532 22.35 -3.97 7.54
CA LEU A 532 21.42 -4.51 6.55
C LEU A 532 20.54 -3.40 5.98
N ALA A 533 19.91 -2.59 6.85
CA ALA A 533 18.94 -1.56 6.45
C ALA A 533 19.51 -0.48 5.52
N LEU A 534 20.82 -0.26 5.53
CA LEU A 534 21.51 0.69 4.67
C LEU A 534 21.95 0.11 3.31
N ASP A 535 21.87 -1.21 3.10
CA ASP A 535 22.14 -1.84 1.82
C ASP A 535 20.91 -1.72 0.90
N PRO A 536 21.01 -1.05 -0.27
CA PRO A 536 19.88 -0.93 -1.20
C PRO A 536 19.39 -2.29 -1.74
N ARG A 537 20.23 -3.32 -1.80
CA ARG A 537 19.82 -4.68 -2.21
C ARG A 537 18.93 -5.32 -1.15
N PHE A 538 19.28 -5.15 0.12
CA PHE A 538 18.45 -5.59 1.24
C PHE A 538 17.09 -4.88 1.22
N ARG A 539 17.07 -3.57 0.92
CA ARG A 539 15.81 -2.82 0.77
C ARG A 539 14.95 -3.37 -0.36
N PHE A 540 15.55 -3.66 -1.51
CA PHE A 540 14.85 -4.25 -2.64
C PHE A 540 14.28 -5.63 -2.28
N ASP A 541 15.09 -6.52 -1.72
CA ASP A 541 14.68 -7.90 -1.41
C ASP A 541 13.61 -7.96 -0.30
N VAL A 542 13.71 -7.11 0.73
CA VAL A 542 12.68 -7.03 1.76
C VAL A 542 11.38 -6.46 1.19
N SER A 543 11.44 -5.40 0.38
CA SER A 543 10.25 -4.87 -0.30
C SER A 543 9.63 -5.92 -1.23
N ARG A 544 10.45 -6.71 -1.93
CA ARG A 544 9.99 -7.85 -2.75
C ARG A 544 9.33 -8.93 -1.88
N SER A 545 9.89 -9.24 -0.72
CA SER A 545 9.32 -10.18 0.25
C SER A 545 7.93 -9.73 0.72
N ILE A 546 7.78 -8.44 1.03
CA ILE A 546 6.50 -7.84 1.42
C ILE A 546 5.50 -7.96 0.27
N TYR A 547 5.88 -7.60 -0.96
CA TYR A 547 5.04 -7.78 -2.15
C TYR A 547 4.59 -9.24 -2.32
N LYS A 548 5.53 -10.21 -2.28
CA LYS A 548 5.22 -11.65 -2.39
C LYS A 548 4.18 -12.08 -1.37
N ALA A 549 4.34 -11.68 -0.11
CA ALA A 549 3.42 -12.01 0.96
C ALA A 549 2.02 -11.39 0.76
N MET A 550 1.95 -10.12 0.35
CA MET A 550 0.67 -9.45 0.08
C MET A 550 -0.07 -10.11 -1.08
N LEU A 551 0.63 -10.46 -2.15
CA LEU A 551 0.07 -11.21 -3.28
C LEU A 551 -0.45 -12.57 -2.84
N LYS A 552 0.36 -13.37 -2.13
CA LYS A 552 -0.03 -14.70 -1.63
C LYS A 552 -1.25 -14.64 -0.70
N PHE A 553 -1.27 -13.67 0.22
CA PHE A 553 -2.40 -13.46 1.12
C PHE A 553 -3.68 -13.08 0.35
N LEU A 554 -3.61 -12.10 -0.54
CA LEU A 554 -4.78 -11.64 -1.30
C LEU A 554 -5.28 -12.71 -2.27
N ALA A 555 -4.38 -13.44 -2.94
CA ALA A 555 -4.76 -14.56 -3.80
C ALA A 555 -5.49 -15.66 -3.01
N THR A 556 -4.96 -16.02 -1.83
CA THR A 556 -5.60 -16.97 -0.90
C THR A 556 -6.98 -16.50 -0.45
N GLN A 557 -7.10 -15.23 -0.07
CA GLN A 557 -8.37 -14.63 0.36
C GLN A 557 -9.44 -14.69 -0.72
N ASN A 558 -9.03 -14.61 -2.00
CA ASN A 558 -9.95 -14.55 -3.13
C ASN A 558 -10.07 -15.87 -3.91
N GLY A 559 -9.42 -16.95 -3.44
CA GLY A 559 -9.43 -18.25 -4.14
C GLY A 559 -8.83 -18.19 -5.54
N GLN A 560 -7.79 -17.37 -5.72
CA GLN A 560 -7.10 -17.15 -6.99
C GLN A 560 -5.69 -17.74 -6.95
N ASP A 561 -5.20 -18.16 -8.11
CA ASP A 561 -3.79 -18.45 -8.31
C ASP A 561 -2.97 -17.14 -8.27
N PHE A 562 -1.66 -17.26 -8.03
CA PHE A 562 -0.76 -16.11 -8.04
C PHE A 562 0.52 -16.37 -8.82
N VAL A 563 1.03 -15.32 -9.44
CA VAL A 563 2.33 -15.28 -10.11
C VAL A 563 3.06 -14.02 -9.65
N VAL A 564 4.25 -14.20 -9.08
CA VAL A 564 5.10 -13.09 -8.66
C VAL A 564 5.79 -12.50 -9.89
N GLN A 565 5.91 -11.18 -9.97
CA GLN A 565 6.62 -10.52 -11.06
C GLN A 565 8.07 -11.01 -11.21
N PRO A 566 8.54 -11.22 -12.44
CA PRO A 566 9.94 -11.56 -12.72
C PRO A 566 10.94 -10.55 -12.16
N LEU A 567 12.18 -11.00 -11.97
CA LEU A 567 13.29 -10.10 -11.64
C LEU A 567 13.71 -9.27 -12.87
N PRO A 568 14.35 -8.10 -12.65
CA PRO A 568 14.90 -7.31 -13.75
C PRO A 568 15.83 -8.13 -14.67
N VAL A 569 15.79 -7.84 -15.97
CA VAL A 569 16.67 -8.51 -16.92
C VAL A 569 18.14 -8.18 -16.67
N THR A 570 19.04 -9.06 -17.09
CA THR A 570 20.49 -8.87 -16.99
C THR A 570 21.15 -8.91 -18.36
N HIS A 571 22.45 -8.59 -18.43
CA HIS A 571 23.25 -8.69 -19.65
C HIS A 571 22.67 -7.91 -20.85
N PHE A 572 22.01 -6.78 -20.58
CA PHE A 572 21.48 -5.93 -21.64
C PHE A 572 22.59 -5.46 -22.58
N SER A 573 22.36 -5.56 -23.88
CA SER A 573 23.26 -5.06 -24.92
C SER A 573 22.47 -4.40 -26.05
N ALA A 574 23.10 -3.43 -26.70
CA ALA A 574 22.58 -2.74 -27.88
C ALA A 574 23.68 -2.70 -28.93
N THR A 575 23.48 -3.39 -30.05
CA THR A 575 24.49 -3.53 -31.11
C THR A 575 23.90 -3.06 -32.44
N PHE A 576 24.64 -2.23 -33.19
CA PHE A 576 24.24 -1.87 -34.55
C PHE A 576 24.20 -3.12 -35.43
N SER A 577 23.09 -3.29 -36.15
CA SER A 577 22.89 -4.41 -37.06
C SER A 577 22.12 -3.89 -38.27
N GLY A 578 22.67 -4.04 -39.47
CA GLY A 578 22.05 -3.50 -40.70
C GLY A 578 21.79 -1.99 -40.62
N ASP A 579 20.52 -1.60 -40.80
CA ASP A 579 20.01 -0.23 -40.75
C ASP A 579 19.46 0.19 -39.37
N GLY A 580 19.65 -0.65 -38.36
CA GLY A 580 19.06 -0.48 -37.03
C GLY A 580 19.97 -0.93 -35.89
N VAL A 581 19.34 -1.21 -34.76
CA VAL A 581 20.00 -1.70 -33.54
C VAL A 581 19.29 -2.96 -33.08
N LEU A 582 20.06 -4.02 -32.84
CA LEU A 582 19.61 -5.21 -32.12
C LEU A 582 19.83 -5.00 -30.62
N LEU A 583 18.73 -5.01 -29.87
CA LEU A 583 18.73 -5.09 -28.42
C LEU A 583 18.69 -6.56 -28.01
N SER A 584 19.44 -6.94 -26.97
CA SER A 584 19.35 -8.29 -26.38
C SER A 584 19.62 -8.25 -24.89
N TRP A 585 19.07 -9.23 -24.16
CA TRP A 585 19.21 -9.35 -22.71
C TRP A 585 19.06 -10.82 -22.28
N ARG A 586 19.13 -11.09 -20.99
CA ARG A 586 18.88 -12.40 -20.40
C ARG A 586 17.82 -12.30 -19.29
N PRO A 587 16.86 -13.24 -19.23
CA PRO A 587 15.99 -13.36 -18.06
C PRO A 587 16.83 -13.65 -16.81
N GLN A 588 16.36 -13.19 -15.66
CA GLN A 588 16.95 -13.50 -14.36
C GLN A 588 16.03 -14.45 -13.59
N THR A 589 16.56 -15.60 -13.20
CA THR A 589 15.85 -16.55 -12.34
C THR A 589 15.79 -16.02 -10.91
N ASP A 590 14.61 -16.12 -10.28
CA ASP A 590 14.43 -15.93 -8.85
C ASP A 590 14.45 -17.31 -8.15
N PRO A 591 15.54 -17.70 -7.48
CA PRO A 591 15.60 -19.01 -6.82
C PRO A 591 14.66 -19.12 -5.61
N LEU A 592 14.16 -18.00 -5.08
CA LEU A 592 13.26 -17.96 -3.94
C LEU A 592 11.77 -17.87 -4.35
N GLU A 593 11.49 -17.77 -5.65
CA GLU A 593 10.13 -17.67 -6.16
C GLU A 593 10.02 -18.25 -7.58
N PRO A 594 9.75 -19.56 -7.69
CA PRO A 594 9.69 -20.25 -8.98
C PRO A 594 8.63 -19.71 -9.95
N THR A 595 7.57 -19.07 -9.42
CA THR A 595 6.54 -18.46 -10.27
C THR A 595 7.03 -17.23 -11.03
N ALA A 596 8.13 -16.59 -10.61
CA ALA A 596 8.66 -15.36 -11.18
C ALA A 596 9.49 -15.57 -12.46
N THR A 597 8.98 -16.39 -13.37
CA THR A 597 9.60 -16.66 -14.67
C THR A 597 8.98 -15.73 -15.73
N PRO A 598 9.80 -14.97 -16.48
CA PRO A 598 9.26 -14.06 -17.49
C PRO A 598 8.75 -14.81 -18.71
N GLU A 599 7.58 -14.40 -19.18
CA GLU A 599 6.99 -14.89 -20.42
C GLU A 599 7.27 -13.92 -21.57
N LYS A 600 7.28 -12.61 -21.26
CA LYS A 600 7.45 -11.54 -22.25
C LYS A 600 8.35 -10.44 -21.70
N TYR A 601 8.62 -9.45 -22.54
CA TYR A 601 9.39 -8.27 -22.15
C TYR A 601 8.76 -7.01 -22.72
N LEU A 602 8.84 -5.93 -21.97
CA LEU A 602 8.44 -4.60 -22.41
C LEU A 602 9.69 -3.76 -22.67
N VAL A 603 9.87 -3.34 -23.91
CA VAL A 603 11.01 -2.52 -24.35
C VAL A 603 10.58 -1.06 -24.41
N TYR A 604 11.04 -0.28 -23.46
CA TYR A 604 10.84 1.16 -23.40
C TYR A 604 11.94 1.89 -24.16
N ARG A 605 11.57 2.97 -24.84
CA ARG A 605 12.52 3.82 -25.58
C ARG A 605 12.34 5.29 -25.19
N ARG A 606 13.47 5.97 -25.05
CA ARG A 606 13.59 7.43 -24.94
C ARG A 606 14.49 7.96 -26.05
N ILE A 607 14.10 9.07 -26.68
CA ILE A 607 14.88 9.75 -27.72
C ILE A 607 15.33 11.13 -27.21
N GLY A 608 16.64 11.39 -27.31
CA GLY A 608 17.26 12.60 -26.79
C GLY A 608 17.01 12.77 -25.30
N ASP A 609 16.62 13.97 -24.90
CA ASP A 609 16.37 14.31 -23.50
C ASP A 609 14.94 13.99 -23.05
N GLY A 610 14.07 13.40 -23.90
CA GLY A 610 12.65 13.18 -23.62
C GLY A 610 12.33 12.18 -22.48
N GLY A 611 11.12 11.65 -22.46
CA GLY A 611 10.69 10.59 -21.53
C GLY A 611 10.78 9.20 -22.16
N PHE A 612 10.67 8.15 -21.34
CA PHE A 612 10.39 6.81 -21.85
C PHE A 612 8.93 6.73 -22.32
N ASP A 613 8.70 6.06 -23.46
CA ASP A 613 7.37 5.75 -23.98
C ASP A 613 6.62 4.69 -23.15
N ASN A 614 5.45 4.24 -23.61
CA ASN A 614 4.68 3.18 -22.96
C ASN A 614 5.26 1.77 -23.18
N GLY A 615 6.36 1.67 -23.92
CA GLY A 615 7.03 0.43 -24.27
C GLY A 615 6.33 -0.38 -25.37
N VAL A 616 7.11 -1.28 -25.97
CA VAL A 616 6.65 -2.25 -26.96
C VAL A 616 6.81 -3.66 -26.39
N LEU A 617 5.72 -4.43 -26.39
CA LEU A 617 5.74 -5.82 -25.91
C LEU A 617 6.46 -6.72 -26.92
N VAL A 618 7.37 -7.56 -26.44
CA VAL A 618 8.13 -8.50 -27.24
C VAL A 618 8.16 -9.88 -26.57
N GLU A 619 8.19 -10.93 -27.39
CA GLU A 619 8.11 -12.33 -26.92
C GLU A 619 9.50 -12.93 -26.63
N ALA A 620 10.56 -12.38 -27.22
CA ALA A 620 11.91 -12.90 -27.12
C ALA A 620 12.81 -11.96 -26.30
N PRO A 621 13.90 -12.46 -25.69
CA PRO A 621 14.87 -11.62 -24.99
C PRO A 621 15.79 -10.83 -25.94
N GLU A 622 15.26 -10.45 -27.10
CA GLU A 622 15.90 -9.66 -28.12
C GLU A 622 14.85 -8.86 -28.89
N PHE A 623 15.25 -7.70 -29.40
CA PHE A 623 14.38 -6.82 -30.18
C PHE A 623 15.19 -6.04 -31.21
N TYR A 624 14.86 -6.21 -32.49
CA TYR A 624 15.45 -5.43 -33.57
C TYR A 624 14.65 -4.15 -33.79
N LEU A 625 15.31 -3.00 -33.63
CA LEU A 625 14.74 -1.68 -33.89
C LEU A 625 15.33 -1.11 -35.20
N PRO A 626 14.60 -1.18 -36.33
CA PRO A 626 15.08 -0.67 -37.61
C PRO A 626 14.98 0.86 -37.71
N ASN A 627 15.62 1.43 -38.73
CA ASN A 627 15.39 2.80 -39.21
C ASN A 627 15.52 3.87 -38.12
N LEU A 628 16.62 3.85 -37.35
CA LEU A 628 16.85 4.87 -36.32
C LEU A 628 17.34 6.19 -36.95
N PRO A 629 16.64 7.31 -36.72
CA PRO A 629 17.13 8.63 -37.12
C PRO A 629 18.58 8.92 -36.69
N PHE A 630 19.41 9.30 -37.66
CA PHE A 630 20.79 9.67 -37.42
C PHE A 630 20.92 10.92 -36.53
N GLY A 631 21.97 11.00 -35.72
CA GLY A 631 22.27 12.16 -34.88
C GLY A 631 21.40 12.29 -33.62
N LYS A 632 20.66 11.25 -33.24
CA LYS A 632 19.85 11.20 -32.02
C LYS A 632 20.45 10.23 -30.99
N ILE A 633 20.35 10.57 -29.72
CA ILE A 633 20.67 9.67 -28.61
C ILE A 633 19.43 8.82 -28.30
N TYR A 634 19.62 7.51 -28.15
CA TYR A 634 18.56 6.59 -27.73
C TYR A 634 18.92 6.01 -26.36
N SER A 635 17.93 5.95 -25.46
CA SER A 635 18.04 5.19 -24.21
C SER A 635 16.96 4.12 -24.19
N PHE A 636 17.31 2.95 -23.65
CA PHE A 636 16.40 1.81 -23.55
C PHE A 636 16.26 1.37 -22.09
N LYS A 637 15.06 0.93 -21.73
CA LYS A 637 14.77 0.27 -20.46
C LYS A 637 13.95 -0.98 -20.79
N ILE A 638 14.27 -2.10 -20.15
CA ILE A 638 13.59 -3.38 -20.40
C ILE A 638 12.98 -3.83 -19.10
N ALA A 639 11.69 -4.15 -19.13
CA ALA A 639 11.01 -4.83 -18.03
C ALA A 639 10.66 -6.25 -18.46
N ALA A 640 10.88 -7.21 -17.58
CA ALA A 640 10.41 -8.56 -17.72
C ALA A 640 8.94 -8.62 -17.25
N VAL A 641 8.09 -9.33 -17.99
CA VAL A 641 6.63 -9.40 -17.79
C VAL A 641 6.20 -10.85 -17.62
#